data_AF-A0A6A4HI24-F1
#
_entry.id   AF-A0A6A4HI24-F1
#
_cell.length_a   1.000
_cell.length_b   1.000
_cell.length_c   1.000
_cell.angle_alpha   90.00
_cell.angle_beta   90.00
_cell.angle_gamma   90.00
#
_symmetry.space_group_name_H-M   'P 1'
#
loop_
_entity.id
_entity.type
_entity.pdbx_description
1 polymer ?
#
loop_
_entity_poly.entity_id
_entity_poly.type
_entity_poly.pdbx_seq_one_letter_code
_entity_poly.pdbx_strand_id
1 'polypeptide(L)'
;MKRLLHEHIVQDCGKEITIEENDNIVNDPELKISLKDVTIGSIRSLLTPATIGSCYKQHAPLTWGFLNTFSASPNHYQKRKEWLERQQQQTDEDMYMADSASTTSDSDNEDGSNLNFSAELSNKISKWSPIIVVIAVISMLAFAKNQRTNALPLILGLFFDINGTSARVLMMLSNIGLCILWQTVERLKERISEDAIALAIDLASSGQLLGIIFDNINLYRAKFFQRLTNQNSMIHATNTVLIGIDEEGINVEAAKDLEAKLKLRGERRKAMFNNILPTTEDNEHMQKSFRNLIAELLVRYTPGSGKWTSQKEMLDKFQSEMPQDRPLPPKKTMTRLLGVFDINEGSKKGIIKMLAAIPKRLQQTFAAWSARVQFILGDWLTINNIRAACHERDDNINPMEQLEYGEEMSQLFHFALNATHMIMCTHFGNAMTDPTSLAAHKGLLSRTWDTAKPNYAAVKSLIRHSLIARLLHIVMVKKGWKKWSQLLEWQPMLEEVMQLAEIVQSELTTATAAESAKSKKDDYMAHDILFIQDTLIFLEFEQAVSHADAGHVLRVLKYWCFAFRGARQHNYACECAEILFRWKYETTPAVHAHLNYWVKRVYVAKGNAVTVEYIIKKGSASVEAFREISHLVANFLVTLIHPDVPRRSSSRRIYKCW
;
A
#
# COMPACT_ATOMS: atom_id res chain seq x y z
N MET A 1 6.27 -58.19 -27.53
CA MET A 1 7.47 -57.51 -28.06
C MET A 1 7.77 -56.18 -27.37
N LYS A 2 6.90 -55.15 -27.43
CA LYS A 2 7.13 -53.86 -26.72
C LYS A 2 7.39 -54.01 -25.21
N ARG A 3 6.69 -54.93 -24.54
CA ARG A 3 6.85 -55.20 -23.10
C ARG A 3 8.21 -55.82 -22.74
N LEU A 4 8.67 -56.79 -23.53
CA LEU A 4 9.98 -57.43 -23.35
C LEU A 4 11.16 -56.47 -23.63
N LEU A 5 11.03 -55.63 -24.66
CA LEU A 5 12.01 -54.58 -24.98
C LEU A 5 12.08 -53.51 -23.88
N HIS A 6 10.92 -53.20 -23.27
CA HIS A 6 10.84 -52.29 -22.14
C HIS A 6 11.51 -52.86 -20.89
N GLU A 7 11.17 -54.10 -20.52
CA GLU A 7 11.63 -54.78 -19.31
C GLU A 7 13.13 -55.12 -19.33
N HIS A 8 13.73 -55.41 -20.50
CA HIS A 8 15.11 -55.90 -20.59
C HIS A 8 16.14 -54.91 -21.14
N ILE A 9 15.73 -53.79 -21.75
CA ILE A 9 16.67 -52.84 -22.39
C ILE A 9 16.35 -51.41 -21.96
N VAL A 10 15.12 -50.96 -22.19
CA VAL A 10 14.75 -49.55 -21.94
C VAL A 10 14.77 -49.21 -20.45
N GLN A 11 14.34 -50.14 -19.59
CA GLN A 11 14.27 -49.89 -18.15
C GLN A 11 15.66 -49.73 -17.52
N ASP A 12 16.64 -50.53 -17.92
CA ASP A 12 17.98 -50.48 -17.32
C ASP A 12 18.81 -49.31 -17.88
N CYS A 13 18.78 -49.09 -19.20
CA CYS A 13 19.37 -47.87 -19.79
C CYS A 13 18.71 -46.59 -19.25
N GLY A 14 17.40 -46.60 -19.05
CA GLY A 14 16.67 -45.47 -18.47
C GLY A 14 17.11 -45.17 -17.03
N LYS A 15 17.32 -46.20 -16.19
CA LYS A 15 17.84 -46.02 -14.83
C LYS A 15 19.25 -45.43 -14.83
N GLU A 16 20.14 -45.92 -15.69
CA GLU A 16 21.51 -45.41 -15.80
C GLU A 16 21.52 -43.92 -16.18
N ILE A 17 20.76 -43.55 -17.21
CA ILE A 17 20.63 -42.14 -17.64
C ILE A 17 20.01 -41.29 -16.52
N THR A 18 18.96 -41.76 -15.84
CA THR A 18 18.35 -41.01 -14.72
C THR A 18 19.32 -40.81 -13.55
N ILE A 19 20.20 -41.78 -13.28
CA ILE A 19 21.24 -41.63 -12.24
C ILE A 19 22.23 -40.52 -12.66
N GLU A 20 22.69 -40.52 -13.90
CA GLU A 20 23.60 -39.51 -14.45
C GLU A 20 22.96 -38.11 -14.46
N GLU A 21 21.72 -37.97 -14.95
CA GLU A 21 20.96 -36.72 -14.93
C GLU A 21 20.81 -36.15 -13.52
N ASN A 22 20.53 -37.03 -12.56
CA ASN A 22 20.38 -36.66 -11.17
C ASN A 22 21.73 -36.25 -10.54
N ASP A 23 22.83 -36.92 -10.87
CA ASP A 23 24.17 -36.51 -10.44
C ASP A 23 24.58 -35.16 -11.04
N ASN A 24 24.21 -34.88 -12.29
CA ASN A 24 24.44 -33.59 -12.92
C ASN A 24 23.71 -32.46 -12.17
N ILE A 25 22.42 -32.65 -11.85
CA ILE A 25 21.63 -31.69 -11.07
C ILE A 25 22.19 -31.52 -9.65
N VAL A 26 22.51 -32.63 -8.98
CA VAL A 26 23.01 -32.59 -7.59
C VAL A 26 24.42 -32.02 -7.51
N ASN A 27 25.21 -32.03 -8.58
CA ASN A 27 26.55 -31.45 -8.58
C ASN A 27 26.59 -29.98 -9.00
N ASP A 28 25.57 -29.48 -9.69
CA ASP A 28 25.45 -28.08 -10.10
C ASP A 28 25.55 -27.11 -8.89
N PRO A 29 26.52 -26.16 -8.89
CA PRO A 29 26.65 -25.16 -7.85
C PRO A 29 25.53 -24.12 -7.85
N GLU A 30 24.89 -23.81 -8.98
CA GLU A 30 23.83 -22.79 -9.06
C GLU A 30 22.56 -23.20 -8.31
N LEU A 31 22.32 -24.50 -8.18
CA LEU A 31 21.18 -25.06 -7.44
C LEU A 31 21.45 -25.26 -5.95
N LYS A 32 22.69 -25.00 -5.50
CA LYS A 32 23.13 -25.16 -4.10
C LYS A 32 23.26 -23.82 -3.40
N ILE A 33 22.24 -23.45 -2.63
CA ILE A 33 22.26 -22.20 -1.88
C ILE A 33 22.81 -22.44 -0.48
N SER A 34 23.97 -21.86 -0.21
CA SER A 34 24.53 -21.71 1.14
C SER A 34 23.81 -20.58 1.88
N LEU A 35 23.22 -20.88 3.04
CA LEU A 35 22.53 -19.88 3.87
C LEU A 35 23.42 -18.70 4.28
N LYS A 36 24.74 -18.89 4.36
CA LYS A 36 25.67 -17.81 4.75
C LYS A 36 25.75 -16.72 3.67
N ASP A 37 25.55 -17.11 2.42
CA ASP A 37 25.76 -16.26 1.26
C ASP A 37 24.43 -15.73 0.70
N VAL A 38 23.30 -16.08 1.35
CA VAL A 38 21.97 -15.59 0.95
C VAL A 38 21.82 -14.12 1.31
N THR A 39 21.59 -13.32 0.27
CA THR A 39 21.17 -11.93 0.34
C THR A 39 19.81 -11.74 -0.34
N ILE A 40 19.13 -10.63 -0.06
CA ILE A 40 17.90 -10.23 -0.76
C ILE A 40 18.14 -10.15 -2.27
N GLY A 41 19.33 -9.67 -2.68
CA GLY A 41 19.75 -9.64 -4.08
C GLY A 41 19.83 -11.04 -4.71
N SER A 42 20.44 -12.00 -4.01
CA SER A 42 20.55 -13.38 -4.49
C SER A 42 19.18 -14.07 -4.67
N ILE A 43 18.21 -13.81 -3.77
CA ILE A 43 16.86 -14.38 -3.89
C ILE A 43 16.15 -13.81 -5.13
N ARG A 44 16.36 -12.54 -5.47
CA ARG A 44 15.81 -11.94 -6.69
C ARG A 44 16.39 -12.59 -7.95
N SER A 45 17.69 -12.84 -8.00
CA SER A 45 18.32 -13.51 -9.16
C SER A 45 17.89 -14.97 -9.30
N LEU A 46 17.60 -15.65 -8.19
CA LEU A 46 17.08 -17.02 -8.22
C LEU A 46 15.64 -17.13 -8.73
N LEU A 47 14.85 -16.06 -8.59
CA LEU A 47 13.43 -16.02 -8.96
C LEU A 47 13.16 -15.61 -10.42
N THR A 48 14.19 -15.51 -11.28
CA THR A 48 13.99 -15.28 -12.71
C THR A 48 13.56 -16.58 -13.43
N PRO A 49 12.40 -16.61 -14.11
CA PRO A 49 11.79 -17.84 -14.66
C PRO A 49 12.66 -18.65 -15.64
N ALA A 50 13.63 -18.01 -16.28
CA ALA A 50 14.47 -18.65 -17.29
C ALA A 50 15.60 -19.51 -16.69
N THR A 51 16.08 -19.22 -15.48
CA THR A 51 17.36 -19.77 -15.01
C THR A 51 17.20 -21.21 -14.49
N ILE A 52 16.30 -21.43 -13.52
CA ILE A 52 16.10 -22.76 -12.90
C ILE A 52 15.47 -23.76 -13.88
N GLY A 53 14.48 -23.32 -14.66
CA GLY A 53 13.81 -24.20 -15.64
C GLY A 53 14.74 -24.65 -16.77
N SER A 54 15.58 -23.75 -17.28
CA SER A 54 16.56 -24.10 -18.33
C SER A 54 17.65 -25.02 -17.79
N CYS A 55 18.15 -24.76 -16.58
CA CYS A 55 19.11 -25.62 -15.89
C CYS A 55 18.56 -27.06 -15.74
N TYR A 56 17.36 -27.25 -15.18
CA TYR A 56 16.78 -28.60 -15.06
C TYR A 56 16.53 -29.29 -16.40
N LYS A 57 16.11 -28.54 -17.42
CA LYS A 57 15.91 -29.09 -18.77
C LYS A 57 17.23 -29.51 -19.44
N GLN A 58 18.31 -28.78 -19.18
CA GLN A 58 19.64 -29.07 -19.70
C GLN A 58 20.29 -30.27 -18.99
N HIS A 59 20.16 -30.35 -17.67
CA HIS A 59 20.80 -31.40 -16.87
C HIS A 59 20.01 -32.71 -16.80
N ALA A 60 18.68 -32.67 -17.04
CA ALA A 60 17.84 -33.86 -17.03
C ALA A 60 16.84 -33.94 -18.20
N PRO A 61 17.32 -33.99 -19.46
CA PRO A 61 16.46 -33.96 -20.66
C PRO A 61 15.49 -35.17 -20.77
N LEU A 62 15.91 -36.38 -20.38
CA LEU A 62 15.09 -37.59 -20.37
C LEU A 62 14.00 -37.48 -19.30
N THR A 63 14.38 -37.19 -18.05
CA THR A 63 13.44 -37.03 -16.94
C THR A 63 12.45 -35.89 -17.19
N TRP A 64 12.93 -34.75 -17.71
CA TRP A 64 12.10 -33.63 -18.13
C TRP A 64 11.12 -34.06 -19.23
N GLY A 65 11.60 -34.78 -20.23
CA GLY A 65 10.79 -35.30 -21.33
C GLY A 65 9.64 -36.18 -20.82
N PHE A 66 9.94 -37.16 -19.97
CA PHE A 66 8.94 -38.05 -19.39
C PHE A 66 7.89 -37.33 -18.55
N LEU A 67 8.32 -36.45 -17.63
CA LEU A 67 7.41 -35.72 -16.75
C LEU A 67 6.57 -34.71 -17.53
N ASN A 68 7.13 -34.08 -18.56
CA ASN A 68 6.40 -33.18 -19.44
C ASN A 68 5.37 -33.95 -20.28
N THR A 69 5.72 -35.13 -20.81
CA THR A 69 4.75 -36.00 -21.52
C THR A 69 3.62 -36.42 -20.59
N PHE A 70 3.93 -36.80 -19.34
CA PHE A 70 2.92 -37.19 -18.35
C PHE A 70 1.97 -36.03 -18.00
N SER A 71 2.51 -34.82 -17.82
CA SER A 71 1.74 -33.66 -17.37
C SER A 71 1.03 -32.91 -18.50
N ALA A 72 1.54 -32.96 -19.73
CA ALA A 72 0.96 -32.28 -20.91
C ALA A 72 0.04 -33.18 -21.75
N SER A 73 -0.03 -34.49 -21.45
CA SER A 73 -0.92 -35.41 -22.16
C SER A 73 -2.40 -35.03 -21.94
N PRO A 74 -3.18 -34.79 -23.01
CA PRO A 74 -4.55 -34.34 -22.87
C PRO A 74 -5.43 -35.45 -22.26
N ASN A 75 -6.19 -35.11 -21.23
CA ASN A 75 -7.14 -36.03 -20.63
C ASN A 75 -8.40 -36.23 -21.53
N HIS A 76 -9.23 -37.22 -21.23
CA HIS A 76 -10.43 -37.52 -22.03
C HIS A 76 -11.35 -36.31 -22.23
N TYR A 77 -11.48 -35.47 -21.20
CA TYR A 77 -12.26 -34.24 -21.26
C TYR A 77 -11.65 -33.20 -22.21
N GLN A 78 -10.34 -32.97 -22.14
CA GLN A 78 -9.62 -32.07 -23.05
C GLN A 78 -9.67 -32.57 -24.49
N LYS A 79 -9.48 -33.87 -24.73
CA LYS A 79 -9.65 -34.47 -26.06
C LYS A 79 -11.08 -34.29 -26.59
N ARG A 80 -12.09 -34.45 -25.74
CA ARG A 80 -13.50 -34.23 -26.10
C ARG A 80 -13.79 -32.75 -26.36
N LYS A 81 -13.20 -31.85 -25.59
CA LYS A 81 -13.32 -30.39 -25.79
C LYS A 81 -12.63 -29.95 -27.07
N GLU A 82 -11.41 -30.39 -27.33
CA GLU A 82 -10.69 -30.14 -28.59
C GLU A 82 -11.45 -30.74 -29.78
N TRP A 83 -12.07 -31.91 -29.61
CA TRP A 83 -12.92 -32.50 -30.63
C TRP A 83 -14.17 -31.67 -30.89
N LEU A 84 -14.85 -31.18 -29.84
CA LEU A 84 -15.99 -30.27 -29.96
C LEU A 84 -15.61 -28.92 -30.57
N GLU A 85 -14.47 -28.34 -30.17
CA GLU A 85 -13.93 -27.08 -30.73
C GLU A 85 -13.53 -27.25 -32.21
N ARG A 86 -12.93 -28.39 -32.59
CA ARG A 86 -12.66 -28.73 -33.99
C ARG A 86 -13.92 -28.96 -34.80
N GLN A 87 -14.94 -29.59 -34.20
CA GLN A 87 -16.25 -29.73 -34.87
C GLN A 87 -16.93 -28.38 -35.04
N GLN A 88 -16.87 -27.50 -34.02
CA GLN A 88 -17.41 -26.14 -34.08
C GLN A 88 -16.73 -25.32 -35.18
N GLN A 89 -15.40 -25.38 -35.26
CA GLN A 89 -14.61 -24.75 -36.33
C GLN A 89 -14.89 -25.32 -37.72
N GLN A 90 -15.12 -26.64 -37.84
CA GLN A 90 -15.58 -27.25 -39.09
C GLN A 90 -16.98 -26.80 -39.48
N THR A 91 -17.94 -26.72 -38.55
CA THR A 91 -19.27 -26.17 -38.83
C THR A 91 -19.22 -24.69 -39.19
N ASP A 92 -18.35 -23.89 -38.57
CA ASP A 92 -18.19 -22.47 -38.91
C ASP A 92 -17.56 -22.34 -40.31
N GLU A 93 -16.53 -23.12 -40.65
CA GLU A 93 -15.93 -23.15 -42.01
C GLU A 93 -16.91 -23.66 -43.08
N ASP A 94 -17.71 -24.69 -42.77
CA ASP A 94 -18.74 -25.22 -43.68
C ASP A 94 -19.90 -24.23 -43.84
N MET A 95 -20.25 -23.47 -42.79
CA MET A 95 -21.27 -22.40 -42.84
C MET A 95 -20.77 -21.17 -43.62
N TYR A 96 -19.48 -20.82 -43.52
CA TYR A 96 -18.84 -19.79 -44.36
C TYR A 96 -18.74 -20.21 -45.85
N MET A 97 -18.60 -21.51 -46.14
CA MET A 97 -18.64 -22.02 -47.51
C MET A 97 -20.07 -22.12 -48.07
N ALA A 98 -21.07 -22.40 -47.21
CA ALA A 98 -22.49 -22.44 -47.60
C ALA A 98 -23.13 -21.05 -47.80
N ASP A 99 -22.72 -20.03 -47.03
CA ASP A 99 -23.22 -18.64 -47.18
C ASP A 99 -22.73 -17.94 -48.48
N SER A 100 -21.75 -18.52 -49.18
CA SER A 100 -21.37 -18.08 -50.53
C SER A 100 -22.33 -18.56 -51.63
N ALA A 101 -23.32 -19.39 -51.28
CA ALA A 101 -24.21 -20.04 -52.22
C ALA A 101 -25.68 -20.09 -51.78
N SER A 102 -26.24 -19.03 -51.16
CA SER A 102 -27.67 -18.69 -51.34
C SER A 102 -28.06 -17.38 -50.66
N THR A 103 -28.52 -16.41 -51.46
CA THR A 103 -29.34 -15.28 -51.00
C THR A 103 -30.81 -15.71 -50.96
N THR A 104 -31.52 -15.52 -49.84
CA THR A 104 -32.87 -14.89 -49.79
C THR A 104 -33.49 -14.84 -48.38
N SER A 105 -33.92 -13.61 -48.03
CA SER A 105 -35.10 -13.16 -47.28
C SER A 105 -35.47 -13.68 -45.88
N ASP A 106 -35.54 -12.68 -44.98
CA ASP A 106 -36.65 -12.33 -44.07
C ASP A 106 -36.95 -13.12 -42.78
N SER A 107 -36.66 -12.39 -41.69
CA SER A 107 -37.57 -11.90 -40.65
C SER A 107 -37.95 -12.77 -39.43
N ASP A 108 -37.82 -12.08 -38.29
CA ASP A 108 -38.63 -12.10 -37.08
C ASP A 108 -38.33 -13.08 -35.92
N ASN A 109 -37.79 -12.43 -34.88
CA ASN A 109 -38.29 -12.35 -33.50
C ASN A 109 -38.20 -13.51 -32.50
N GLU A 110 -37.88 -13.04 -31.28
CA GLU A 110 -38.27 -13.49 -29.94
C GLU A 110 -37.48 -14.60 -29.23
N ASP A 111 -36.69 -14.11 -28.27
CA ASP A 111 -36.81 -14.35 -26.82
C ASP A 111 -36.56 -15.76 -26.25
N GLY A 112 -35.69 -15.84 -25.24
CA GLY A 112 -35.39 -17.11 -24.58
C GLY A 112 -34.16 -17.11 -23.69
N SER A 113 -34.26 -16.39 -22.57
CA SER A 113 -33.39 -16.52 -21.40
C SER A 113 -33.15 -17.98 -20.96
N ASN A 114 -31.89 -18.37 -20.70
CA ASN A 114 -31.48 -18.88 -19.39
C ASN A 114 -29.99 -19.28 -19.31
N LEU A 115 -29.30 -18.68 -18.33
CA LEU A 115 -28.32 -19.31 -17.44
C LEU A 115 -27.06 -19.93 -18.06
N ASN A 116 -26.02 -19.12 -18.29
CA ASN A 116 -24.64 -19.61 -18.47
C ASN A 116 -23.59 -18.92 -17.55
N PHE A 117 -24.03 -18.37 -16.42
CA PHE A 117 -23.14 -17.69 -15.46
C PHE A 117 -22.14 -18.63 -14.76
N SER A 118 -22.38 -19.96 -14.80
CA SER A 118 -21.46 -20.97 -14.25
C SER A 118 -20.34 -21.37 -15.20
N ALA A 119 -20.55 -21.30 -16.52
CA ALA A 119 -19.61 -21.81 -17.52
C ALA A 119 -18.48 -20.81 -17.83
N GLU A 120 -18.77 -19.50 -17.77
CA GLU A 120 -17.76 -18.45 -17.96
C GLU A 120 -16.74 -18.38 -16.82
N LEU A 121 -17.13 -18.73 -15.59
CA LEU A 121 -16.22 -18.73 -14.45
C LEU A 121 -15.28 -19.95 -14.49
N SER A 122 -15.73 -21.12 -14.98
CA SER A 122 -14.86 -22.29 -15.14
C SER A 122 -13.87 -22.15 -16.31
N ASN A 123 -14.23 -21.41 -17.37
CA ASN A 123 -13.38 -21.26 -18.55
C ASN A 123 -12.16 -20.34 -18.34
N LYS A 124 -12.14 -19.52 -17.27
CA LYS A 124 -10.99 -18.66 -16.94
C LYS A 124 -9.98 -19.26 -15.95
N ILE A 125 -10.27 -20.42 -15.33
CA ILE A 125 -9.46 -20.98 -14.24
C ILE A 125 -8.48 -22.08 -14.70
N SER A 126 -8.60 -22.60 -15.93
CA SER A 126 -7.87 -23.82 -16.32
C SER A 126 -6.88 -23.62 -17.48
N LYS A 127 -5.63 -23.30 -17.17
CA LYS A 127 -4.44 -23.85 -17.89
C LYS A 127 -3.25 -23.95 -16.94
N TRP A 128 -3.20 -25.01 -16.13
CA TRP A 128 -1.99 -25.38 -15.39
C TRP A 128 -0.83 -25.54 -16.36
N SER A 129 0.29 -24.87 -16.12
CA SER A 129 1.49 -25.01 -16.95
C SER A 129 2.24 -26.28 -16.56
N PRO A 130 2.33 -27.30 -17.45
CA PRO A 130 3.02 -28.56 -17.16
C PRO A 130 4.46 -28.35 -16.72
N ILE A 131 5.10 -27.31 -17.26
CA ILE A 131 6.49 -26.91 -16.98
C ILE A 131 6.72 -26.65 -15.48
N ILE A 132 5.77 -25.98 -14.80
CA ILE A 132 5.91 -25.66 -13.36
C ILE A 132 5.88 -26.93 -12.53
N VAL A 133 4.99 -27.86 -12.89
CA VAL A 133 4.87 -29.16 -12.21
C VAL A 133 6.15 -29.96 -12.39
N VAL A 134 6.70 -29.98 -13.61
CA VAL A 134 7.97 -30.66 -13.90
C VAL A 134 9.12 -30.06 -13.08
N ILE A 135 9.25 -28.73 -13.03
CA ILE A 135 10.27 -28.04 -12.22
C ILE A 135 10.12 -28.40 -10.74
N ALA A 136 8.89 -28.37 -10.20
CA ALA A 136 8.64 -28.70 -8.80
C ALA A 136 9.00 -30.15 -8.48
N VAL A 137 8.61 -31.11 -9.34
CA VAL A 137 8.90 -32.54 -9.14
C VAL A 137 10.40 -32.83 -9.22
N ILE A 138 11.10 -32.32 -10.24
CA ILE A 138 12.56 -32.50 -10.36
C ILE A 138 13.26 -31.91 -9.13
N SER A 139 12.82 -30.73 -8.68
CA SER A 139 13.38 -30.11 -7.49
C SER A 139 13.13 -30.91 -6.20
N MET A 140 11.95 -31.52 -6.04
CA MET A 140 11.64 -32.40 -4.89
C MET A 140 12.56 -33.62 -4.88
N LEU A 141 12.75 -34.26 -6.03
CA LEU A 141 13.60 -35.43 -6.19
C LEU A 141 15.07 -35.10 -5.90
N ALA A 142 15.57 -33.98 -6.46
CA ALA A 142 16.93 -33.52 -6.25
C ALA A 142 17.19 -33.17 -4.78
N PHE A 143 16.26 -32.47 -4.12
CA PHE A 143 16.37 -32.10 -2.71
C PHE A 143 16.30 -33.32 -1.77
N ALA A 144 15.47 -34.32 -2.10
CA ALA A 144 15.38 -35.56 -1.34
C ALA A 144 16.69 -36.36 -1.36
N LYS A 145 17.43 -36.35 -2.48
CA LYS A 145 18.76 -36.98 -2.60
C LYS A 145 19.85 -36.15 -1.92
N ASN A 146 19.85 -34.84 -2.11
CA ASN A 146 20.80 -33.94 -1.48
C ASN A 146 20.10 -32.66 -1.00
N GLN A 147 19.99 -32.53 0.32
CA GLN A 147 19.38 -31.35 0.95
C GLN A 147 20.14 -30.04 0.69
N ARG A 148 21.35 -30.10 0.10
CA ARG A 148 22.07 -28.91 -0.39
C ARG A 148 21.50 -28.36 -1.70
N THR A 149 20.82 -29.18 -2.51
CA THR A 149 20.14 -28.73 -3.75
C THR A 149 18.79 -28.12 -3.38
N ASN A 150 18.84 -26.94 -2.77
CA ASN A 150 17.75 -26.34 -2.03
C ASN A 150 17.19 -25.07 -2.67
N ALA A 151 17.57 -24.75 -3.91
CA ALA A 151 17.20 -23.48 -4.55
C ALA A 151 15.70 -23.14 -4.49
N LEU A 152 14.86 -24.02 -5.03
CA LEU A 152 13.40 -23.84 -4.99
C LEU A 152 12.78 -24.18 -3.61
N PRO A 153 13.17 -25.26 -2.91
CA PRO A 153 12.64 -25.59 -1.58
C PRO A 153 12.87 -24.49 -0.53
N LEU A 154 13.99 -23.76 -0.62
CA LEU A 154 14.32 -22.65 0.26
C LEU A 154 13.34 -21.49 0.07
N ILE A 155 13.07 -21.14 -1.19
CA ILE A 155 12.13 -20.07 -1.53
C ILE A 155 10.69 -20.45 -1.18
N LEU A 156 10.28 -21.68 -1.49
CA LEU A 156 8.94 -22.17 -1.14
C LEU A 156 8.73 -22.24 0.38
N GLY A 157 9.74 -22.69 1.13
CA GLY A 157 9.69 -22.71 2.59
C GLY A 157 9.49 -21.32 3.19
N LEU A 158 10.23 -20.33 2.68
CA LEU A 158 10.07 -18.93 3.07
C LEU A 158 8.69 -18.39 2.68
N PHE A 159 8.23 -18.66 1.45
CA PHE A 159 6.92 -18.25 0.95
C PHE A 159 5.77 -18.79 1.81
N PHE A 160 5.77 -20.09 2.12
CA PHE A 160 4.73 -20.70 2.93
C PHE A 160 4.68 -20.11 4.34
N ASP A 161 5.83 -19.92 4.97
CA ASP A 161 5.91 -19.37 6.31
C ASP A 161 5.43 -17.90 6.37
N ILE A 162 5.87 -17.05 5.43
CA ILE A 162 5.42 -15.64 5.32
C ILE A 162 3.89 -15.56 5.18
N ASN A 163 3.29 -16.51 4.45
CA ASN A 163 1.84 -16.59 4.26
C ASN A 163 1.09 -17.26 5.43
N GLY A 164 1.76 -17.50 6.56
CA GLY A 164 1.15 -17.98 7.79
C GLY A 164 0.96 -19.48 7.88
N THR A 165 1.68 -20.27 7.07
CA THR A 165 1.62 -21.73 7.13
C THR A 165 2.16 -22.23 8.47
N SER A 166 1.42 -23.11 9.15
CA SER A 166 1.84 -23.63 10.46
C SER A 166 3.12 -24.47 10.36
N ALA A 167 3.93 -24.47 11.41
CA ALA A 167 5.14 -25.29 11.49
C ALA A 167 4.89 -26.79 11.24
N ARG A 168 3.71 -27.31 11.62
CA ARG A 168 3.32 -28.71 11.36
C ARG A 168 3.15 -28.99 9.87
N VAL A 169 2.53 -28.06 9.15
CA VAL A 169 2.34 -28.18 7.70
C VAL A 169 3.69 -28.04 6.99
N LEU A 170 4.53 -27.08 7.39
CA LEU A 170 5.89 -26.94 6.85
C LEU A 170 6.72 -28.21 7.06
N MET A 171 6.61 -28.86 8.21
CA MET A 171 7.32 -30.11 8.49
C MET A 171 6.84 -31.24 7.56
N MET A 172 5.53 -31.36 7.33
CA MET A 172 4.98 -32.33 6.38
C MET A 172 5.46 -32.05 4.94
N LEU A 173 5.42 -30.79 4.50
CA LEU A 173 5.89 -30.38 3.17
C LEU A 173 7.40 -30.56 3.00
N SER A 174 8.17 -30.42 4.07
CA SER A 174 9.61 -30.67 4.04
C SER A 174 9.93 -32.16 3.93
N ASN A 175 9.15 -33.03 4.58
CA ASN A 175 9.33 -34.48 4.48
C ASN A 175 9.08 -35.03 3.06
N ILE A 176 8.26 -34.35 2.25
CA ILE A 176 8.06 -34.70 0.83
C ILE A 176 9.01 -33.95 -0.11
N GLY A 177 9.93 -33.15 0.43
CA GLY A 177 10.96 -32.43 -0.33
C GLY A 177 10.49 -31.15 -1.04
N LEU A 178 9.26 -30.67 -0.77
CA LEU A 178 8.73 -29.46 -1.40
C LEU A 178 9.32 -28.18 -0.80
N CYS A 179 9.71 -28.20 0.48
CA CYS A 179 10.32 -27.07 1.14
C CYS A 179 11.41 -27.48 2.15
N ILE A 180 12.17 -26.49 2.61
CA ILE A 180 13.11 -26.67 3.72
C ILE A 180 12.40 -26.81 5.08
N LEU A 181 13.11 -27.37 6.06
CA LEU A 181 12.66 -27.48 7.45
C LEU A 181 12.35 -26.09 8.04
N TRP A 182 11.33 -26.02 8.90
CA TRP A 182 10.94 -24.77 9.56
C TRP A 182 12.12 -24.10 10.31
N GLN A 183 12.99 -24.85 10.98
CA GLN A 183 14.18 -24.31 11.65
C GLN A 183 15.15 -23.64 10.66
N THR A 184 15.25 -24.16 9.43
CA THR A 184 16.06 -23.59 8.36
C THR A 184 15.43 -22.30 7.83
N VAL A 185 14.09 -22.26 7.72
CA VAL A 185 13.35 -21.03 7.39
C VAL A 185 13.60 -19.94 8.44
N GLU A 186 13.60 -20.30 9.72
CA GLU A 186 13.89 -19.38 10.82
C GLU A 186 15.29 -18.76 10.73
N ARG A 187 16.32 -19.57 10.43
CA ARG A 187 17.69 -19.08 10.20
C ARG A 187 17.79 -18.21 8.95
N LEU A 188 17.05 -18.58 7.89
CA LEU A 188 16.98 -17.79 6.67
C LEU A 188 16.37 -16.40 6.95
N LYS A 189 15.32 -16.30 7.77
CA LYS A 189 14.75 -15.01 8.18
C LYS A 189 15.74 -14.15 8.96
N GLU A 190 16.49 -14.74 9.88
CA GLU A 190 17.58 -14.05 10.60
C GLU A 190 18.56 -13.46 9.59
N ARG A 191 19.04 -14.28 8.65
CA ARG A 191 20.00 -13.85 7.63
C ARG A 191 19.46 -12.74 6.73
N ILE A 192 18.22 -12.85 6.25
CA ILE A 192 17.58 -11.82 5.43
C ILE A 192 17.40 -10.52 6.23
N SER A 193 17.16 -10.63 7.55
CA SER A 193 17.05 -9.45 8.42
C SER A 193 18.41 -8.77 8.64
N GLU A 194 19.49 -9.53 8.78
CA GLU A 194 20.87 -9.00 8.82
C GLU A 194 21.22 -8.28 7.52
N ASP A 195 20.94 -8.90 6.38
CA ASP A 195 21.19 -8.30 5.04
C ASP A 195 20.35 -7.04 4.84
N ALA A 196 19.09 -7.02 5.28
CA ALA A 196 18.24 -5.83 5.24
C ALA A 196 18.81 -4.67 6.06
N ILE A 197 19.39 -4.95 7.23
CA ILE A 197 20.06 -3.95 8.06
C ILE A 197 21.36 -3.48 7.38
N ALA A 198 22.12 -4.37 6.76
CA ALA A 198 23.31 -4.00 5.98
C ALA A 198 22.95 -3.02 4.85
N LEU A 199 21.88 -3.29 4.09
CA LEU A 199 21.38 -2.37 3.07
C LEU A 199 20.91 -1.03 3.65
N ALA A 200 20.45 -0.99 4.91
CA ALA A 200 20.10 0.25 5.60
C ALA A 200 21.35 1.04 6.01
N ILE A 201 22.43 0.35 6.43
CA ILE A 201 23.73 0.96 6.73
C ILE A 201 24.36 1.54 5.46
N ASP A 202 24.29 0.81 4.34
CA ASP A 202 24.78 1.28 3.04
C ASP A 202 24.03 2.55 2.60
N LEU A 203 22.70 2.56 2.78
CA LEU A 203 21.88 3.75 2.50
C LEU A 203 22.24 4.92 3.42
N ALA A 204 22.51 4.67 4.70
CA ALA A 204 22.93 5.73 5.61
C ALA A 204 24.31 6.31 5.26
N SER A 205 25.19 5.46 4.73
CA SER A 205 26.56 5.80 4.38
C SER A 205 26.70 6.40 2.97
N SER A 206 25.68 6.33 2.13
CA SER A 206 25.70 6.83 0.75
C SER A 206 25.82 8.35 0.63
N GLY A 207 25.59 9.08 1.73
CA GLY A 207 25.54 10.54 1.71
C GLY A 207 24.21 11.11 1.22
N GLN A 208 23.23 10.28 0.86
CA GLN A 208 21.90 10.70 0.43
C GLN A 208 21.11 11.37 1.57
N LEU A 209 20.14 12.23 1.25
CA LEU A 209 19.12 12.71 2.18
C LEU A 209 18.23 11.57 2.67
N LEU A 210 18.00 11.52 4.00
CA LEU A 210 17.26 10.45 4.66
C LEU A 210 16.15 11.02 5.52
N GLY A 211 14.95 10.48 5.34
CA GLY A 211 13.86 10.61 6.30
C GLY A 211 13.87 9.42 7.27
N ILE A 212 14.00 9.69 8.56
CA ILE A 212 14.04 8.67 9.61
C ILE A 212 12.66 8.63 10.28
N ILE A 213 11.85 7.65 9.91
CA ILE A 213 10.56 7.43 10.55
C ILE A 213 10.72 6.43 11.68
N PHE A 214 10.23 6.75 12.86
CA PHE A 214 10.00 5.75 13.88
C PHE A 214 8.64 5.90 14.55
N ASP A 215 8.08 4.77 14.96
CA ASP A 215 6.74 4.68 15.52
C ASP A 215 6.62 3.49 16.48
N ASN A 216 5.66 3.60 17.39
CA ASN A 216 5.41 2.62 18.43
C ASN A 216 4.75 1.35 17.87
N ILE A 217 5.26 0.20 18.29
CA ILE A 217 4.64 -1.11 18.19
C ILE A 217 4.24 -1.56 19.60
N ASN A 218 2.93 -1.54 19.85
CA ASN A 218 2.33 -2.08 21.07
C ASN A 218 1.77 -3.47 20.81
N LEU A 219 2.39 -4.51 21.39
CA LEU A 219 1.93 -5.89 21.26
C LEU A 219 1.32 -6.36 22.58
N TYR A 220 0.02 -6.63 22.53
CA TYR A 220 -0.69 -7.19 23.67
C TYR A 220 -0.49 -8.71 23.71
N ARG A 221 0.26 -9.18 24.70
CA ARG A 221 0.45 -10.61 24.94
C ARG A 221 -0.62 -11.10 25.91
N ALA A 222 -1.76 -11.52 25.35
CA ALA A 222 -2.80 -12.18 26.11
C ALA A 222 -2.34 -13.59 26.56
N LYS A 223 -2.50 -13.91 27.84
CA LYS A 223 -2.29 -15.24 28.39
C LYS A 223 -3.63 -15.93 28.57
N PHE A 224 -3.74 -17.17 28.10
CA PHE A 224 -4.97 -17.96 28.19
C PHE A 224 -5.38 -18.19 29.65
N PHE A 225 -4.41 -18.48 30.54
CA PHE A 225 -4.62 -18.55 31.99
C PHE A 225 -3.73 -17.54 32.70
N GLN A 226 -4.34 -16.59 33.41
CA GLN A 226 -3.60 -15.62 34.20
C GLN A 226 -3.26 -16.17 35.59
N ARG A 227 -2.00 -16.03 35.99
CA ARG A 227 -1.47 -16.40 37.32
C ARG A 227 -0.53 -15.30 37.80
N LEU A 228 -0.15 -15.30 39.09
CA LEU A 228 0.82 -14.36 39.67
C LEU A 228 2.11 -14.20 38.82
N THR A 229 2.63 -15.29 38.28
CA THR A 229 3.84 -15.31 37.42
C THR A 229 3.54 -15.28 35.91
N ASN A 230 2.27 -15.27 35.51
CA ASN A 230 1.86 -15.36 34.11
C ASN A 230 0.66 -14.44 33.85
N GLN A 231 0.92 -13.13 33.84
CA GLN A 231 -0.09 -12.12 33.53
C GLN A 231 -0.04 -11.69 32.07
N ASN A 232 -1.09 -10.99 31.65
CA ASN A 232 -1.07 -10.27 30.38
C ASN A 232 0.01 -9.19 30.45
N SER A 233 0.77 -9.05 29.39
CA SER A 233 1.85 -8.05 29.31
C SER A 233 1.72 -7.29 28.00
N MET A 234 1.86 -5.96 28.06
CA MET A 234 2.03 -5.15 26.87
C MET A 234 3.52 -4.98 26.61
N ILE A 235 3.94 -5.31 25.40
CA ILE A 235 5.28 -5.06 24.90
C ILE A 235 5.25 -3.71 24.20
N HIS A 236 6.13 -2.80 24.62
CA HIS A 236 6.30 -1.47 24.04
C HIS A 236 7.65 -1.42 23.31
N ALA A 237 7.61 -1.59 22.00
CA ALA A 237 8.79 -1.55 21.15
C ALA A 237 8.63 -0.49 20.08
N THR A 238 9.72 -0.05 19.46
CA THR A 238 9.69 1.01 18.44
C THR A 238 10.28 0.50 17.14
N ASN A 239 9.59 0.67 16.03
CA ASN A 239 10.11 0.30 14.71
C ASN A 239 10.67 1.52 14.00
N THR A 240 11.73 1.33 13.21
CA THR A 240 12.36 2.43 12.47
C THR A 240 12.51 2.09 11.00
N VAL A 241 12.20 3.06 10.14
CA VAL A 241 12.32 3.01 8.69
C VAL A 241 13.15 4.19 8.23
N LEU A 242 14.14 3.92 7.38
CA LEU A 242 14.85 4.91 6.60
C LEU A 242 14.18 5.06 5.24
N ILE A 243 13.98 6.30 4.83
CA ILE A 243 13.45 6.67 3.53
C ILE A 243 14.54 7.44 2.81
N GLY A 244 15.06 6.84 1.73
CA GLY A 244 15.94 7.54 0.79
C GLY A 244 15.12 8.52 -0.03
N ILE A 245 15.52 9.79 0.03
CA ILE A 245 14.80 10.90 -0.58
C ILE A 245 15.39 11.22 -1.94
N ASP A 246 14.52 11.43 -2.92
CA ASP A 246 14.96 11.84 -4.25
C ASP A 246 15.49 13.28 -4.21
N GLU A 247 16.71 13.43 -4.73
CA GLU A 247 17.52 14.64 -4.59
C GLU A 247 17.44 15.52 -5.84
N GLU A 248 16.64 15.14 -6.83
CA GLU A 248 16.46 15.93 -8.04
C GLU A 248 15.93 17.32 -7.69
N GLY A 249 16.70 18.36 -8.04
CA GLY A 249 16.36 19.75 -7.74
C GLY A 249 16.63 20.18 -6.29
N ILE A 250 17.23 19.32 -5.45
CA ILE A 250 17.56 19.63 -4.05
C ILE A 250 19.06 19.85 -3.88
N ASN A 251 19.44 20.97 -3.27
CA ASN A 251 20.81 21.16 -2.80
C ASN A 251 21.01 20.38 -1.47
N VAL A 252 21.50 19.15 -1.60
CA VAL A 252 21.68 18.20 -0.48
C VAL A 252 22.56 18.77 0.63
N GLU A 253 23.68 19.39 0.29
CA GLU A 253 24.61 19.93 1.29
C GLU A 253 23.97 21.11 2.04
N ALA A 254 23.25 21.99 1.34
CA ALA A 254 22.52 23.08 1.99
C ALA A 254 21.34 22.59 2.85
N ALA A 255 20.70 21.48 2.48
CA ALA A 255 19.64 20.85 3.27
C ALA A 255 20.19 20.16 4.53
N LYS A 256 21.45 19.71 4.51
CA LYS A 256 22.14 19.06 5.64
C LYS A 256 22.92 20.04 6.53
N ASP A 257 23.01 21.31 6.14
CA ASP A 257 23.72 22.35 6.86
C ASP A 257 23.05 22.68 8.20
N LEU A 258 23.66 22.17 9.27
CA LEU A 258 23.19 22.41 10.63
C LEU A 258 23.39 23.86 11.06
N GLU A 259 24.47 24.51 10.66
CA GLU A 259 24.75 25.90 11.05
C GLU A 259 23.71 26.85 10.44
N ALA A 260 23.36 26.64 9.17
CA ALA A 260 22.30 27.40 8.50
C ALA A 260 20.94 27.23 9.22
N LYS A 261 20.60 26.01 9.63
CA LYS A 261 19.40 25.75 10.44
C LYS A 261 19.45 26.51 11.77
N LEU A 262 20.55 26.40 12.52
CA LEU A 262 20.69 27.02 13.83
C LEU A 262 20.63 28.55 13.78
N LYS A 263 21.10 29.17 12.68
CA LYS A 263 20.99 30.63 12.46
C LYS A 263 19.54 31.12 12.35
N LEU A 264 18.61 30.27 11.92
CA LEU A 264 17.18 30.62 11.84
C LEU A 264 16.45 30.45 13.18
N ARG A 265 17.11 29.88 14.20
CA ARG A 265 16.50 29.69 15.51
C ARG A 265 16.10 31.03 16.12
N GLY A 266 14.87 31.09 16.62
CA GLY A 266 14.33 32.29 17.25
C GLY A 266 13.74 33.30 16.25
N GLU A 267 13.84 33.09 14.94
CA GLU A 267 13.18 33.94 13.94
C GLU A 267 11.65 33.90 14.04
N ARG A 268 11.10 32.86 14.68
CA ARG A 268 9.69 32.79 15.07
C ARG A 268 9.22 33.95 15.95
N ARG A 269 10.11 34.71 16.60
CA ARG A 269 9.75 35.98 17.28
C ARG A 269 9.04 36.99 16.35
N LYS A 270 9.20 36.84 15.02
CA LYS A 270 8.56 37.67 13.99
C LYS A 270 7.19 37.14 13.55
N ALA A 271 6.76 35.99 14.07
CA ALA A 271 5.50 35.36 13.71
C ALA A 271 4.31 36.18 14.22
N MET A 272 3.34 36.42 13.33
CA MET A 272 2.08 37.07 13.63
C MET A 272 0.91 36.12 13.34
N PHE A 273 -0.23 36.34 14.01
CA PHE A 273 -1.45 35.56 13.79
C PHE A 273 -1.87 35.53 12.31
N ASN A 274 -1.77 36.66 11.60
CA ASN A 274 -2.12 36.76 10.19
C ASN A 274 -1.25 35.90 9.26
N ASN A 275 -0.16 35.31 9.76
CA ASN A 275 0.73 34.48 8.94
C ASN A 275 0.24 33.04 8.77
N ILE A 276 -0.72 32.59 9.58
CA ILE A 276 -1.32 31.25 9.49
C ILE A 276 -2.79 31.28 9.05
N LEU A 277 -3.37 32.47 8.88
CA LEU A 277 -4.71 32.62 8.33
C LEU A 277 -4.74 32.21 6.85
N PRO A 278 -5.80 31.52 6.40
CA PRO A 278 -6.06 31.35 4.98
C PRO A 278 -6.15 32.71 4.27
N THR A 279 -5.43 32.85 3.17
CA THR A 279 -5.43 34.06 2.33
C THR A 279 -6.50 33.98 1.25
N THR A 280 -6.72 35.07 0.52
CA THR A 280 -7.59 35.08 -0.67
C THR A 280 -7.11 34.07 -1.72
N GLU A 281 -5.81 33.98 -1.95
CA GLU A 281 -5.22 32.99 -2.86
C GLU A 281 -5.47 31.54 -2.40
N ASP A 282 -5.39 31.29 -1.09
CA ASP A 282 -5.75 29.97 -0.55
C ASP A 282 -7.22 29.65 -0.84
N ASN A 283 -8.12 30.60 -0.60
CA ASN A 283 -9.54 30.41 -0.88
C ASN A 283 -9.82 30.15 -2.37
N GLU A 284 -9.24 30.93 -3.27
CA GLU A 284 -9.39 30.74 -4.72
C GLU A 284 -8.87 29.36 -5.17
N HIS A 285 -7.77 28.90 -4.57
CA HIS A 285 -7.22 27.56 -4.82
C HIS A 285 -8.19 26.47 -4.37
N MET A 286 -8.66 26.53 -3.11
CA MET A 286 -9.61 25.56 -2.55
C MET A 286 -10.92 25.53 -3.35
N GLN A 287 -11.43 26.69 -3.79
CA GLN A 287 -12.64 26.77 -4.61
C GLN A 287 -12.46 26.06 -5.95
N LYS A 288 -11.35 26.32 -6.66
CA LYS A 288 -11.03 25.64 -7.93
C LYS A 288 -10.95 24.13 -7.73
N SER A 289 -10.28 23.68 -6.68
CA SER A 289 -10.14 22.26 -6.42
C SER A 289 -11.46 21.59 -6.00
N PHE A 290 -12.27 22.25 -5.17
CA PHE A 290 -13.60 21.75 -4.79
C PHE A 290 -14.48 21.50 -6.01
N ARG A 291 -14.48 22.42 -7.00
CA ARG A 291 -15.20 22.21 -8.26
C ARG A 291 -14.74 20.95 -8.98
N ASN A 292 -13.44 20.76 -9.11
CA ASN A 292 -12.91 19.57 -9.77
C ASN A 292 -13.19 18.29 -8.97
N LEU A 293 -13.05 18.30 -7.64
CA LEU A 293 -13.38 17.15 -6.78
C LEU A 293 -14.86 16.80 -6.87
N ILE A 294 -15.76 17.79 -6.84
CA ILE A 294 -17.21 17.56 -7.02
C ILE A 294 -17.47 16.95 -8.39
N ALA A 295 -16.93 17.54 -9.46
CA ALA A 295 -17.09 17.03 -10.82
C ALA A 295 -16.57 15.58 -10.96
N GLU A 296 -15.37 15.29 -10.43
CA GLU A 296 -14.80 13.95 -10.41
C GLU A 296 -15.70 12.96 -9.66
N LEU A 297 -16.23 13.33 -8.49
CA LEU A 297 -17.13 12.48 -7.71
C LEU A 297 -18.43 12.19 -8.48
N LEU A 298 -19.01 13.20 -9.13
CA LEU A 298 -20.20 13.02 -9.96
C LEU A 298 -19.92 12.04 -11.11
N VAL A 299 -18.84 12.23 -11.87
CA VAL A 299 -18.52 11.34 -13.00
C VAL A 299 -18.17 9.92 -12.54
N ARG A 300 -17.49 9.75 -11.40
CA ARG A 300 -17.13 8.42 -10.91
C ARG A 300 -18.31 7.65 -10.33
N TYR A 301 -19.19 8.33 -9.59
CA TYR A 301 -20.16 7.65 -8.72
C TYR A 301 -21.62 7.84 -9.11
N THR A 302 -21.92 8.62 -10.15
CA THR A 302 -23.26 8.62 -10.74
C THR A 302 -23.62 7.20 -11.21
N PRO A 303 -24.79 6.68 -10.86
CA PRO A 303 -25.27 5.39 -11.34
C PRO A 303 -25.26 5.34 -12.87
N GLY A 304 -24.70 4.27 -13.44
CA GLY A 304 -24.61 4.14 -14.90
C GLY A 304 -23.44 4.88 -15.56
N SER A 305 -22.63 5.63 -14.79
CA SER A 305 -21.51 6.40 -15.34
C SER A 305 -20.46 5.57 -16.08
N GLY A 306 -20.30 4.30 -15.71
CA GLY A 306 -19.42 3.37 -16.43
C GLY A 306 -19.84 3.08 -17.88
N LYS A 307 -21.05 3.49 -18.29
CA LYS A 307 -21.53 3.41 -19.67
C LYS A 307 -21.33 4.72 -20.46
N TRP A 308 -20.89 5.80 -19.82
CA TRP A 308 -20.68 7.07 -20.50
C TRP A 308 -19.47 6.98 -21.43
N THR A 309 -19.66 7.31 -22.70
CA THR A 309 -18.61 7.26 -23.72
C THR A 309 -17.45 8.21 -23.39
N SER A 310 -17.76 9.38 -22.86
CA SER A 310 -16.81 10.44 -22.49
C SER A 310 -16.27 10.35 -21.05
N GLN A 311 -16.62 9.31 -20.27
CA GLN A 311 -16.25 9.24 -18.85
C GLN A 311 -14.76 9.40 -18.62
N LYS A 312 -13.95 8.67 -19.40
CA LYS A 312 -12.49 8.67 -19.26
C LYS A 312 -11.90 10.03 -19.62
N GLU A 313 -12.36 10.63 -20.73
CA GLU A 313 -11.90 11.94 -21.17
C GLU A 313 -12.21 13.04 -20.15
N MET A 314 -13.41 13.00 -19.55
CA MET A 314 -13.79 13.92 -18.46
C MET A 314 -12.85 13.76 -17.26
N LEU A 315 -12.62 12.52 -16.80
CA LEU A 315 -11.76 12.25 -15.64
C LEU A 315 -10.31 12.65 -15.90
N ASP A 316 -9.77 12.36 -17.10
CA ASP A 316 -8.42 12.74 -17.50
C ASP A 316 -8.29 14.28 -17.54
N LYS A 317 -9.32 14.98 -18.05
CA LYS A 317 -9.36 16.45 -18.05
C LYS A 317 -9.39 17.02 -16.64
N PHE A 318 -10.28 16.56 -15.76
CA PHE A 318 -10.34 17.04 -14.38
C PHE A 318 -9.02 16.82 -13.65
N GLN A 319 -8.38 15.66 -13.87
CA GLN A 319 -7.06 15.40 -13.30
C GLN A 319 -6.00 16.40 -13.80
N SER A 320 -6.03 16.76 -15.09
CA SER A 320 -5.11 17.74 -15.67
C SER A 320 -5.36 19.18 -15.21
N GLU A 321 -6.61 19.53 -14.92
CA GLU A 321 -7.02 20.86 -14.46
C GLU A 321 -6.98 21.01 -12.92
N MET A 322 -6.65 19.94 -12.18
CA MET A 322 -6.45 20.02 -10.73
C MET A 322 -5.39 21.07 -10.41
N PRO A 323 -5.69 22.03 -9.52
CA PRO A 323 -4.70 22.97 -9.02
C PRO A 323 -3.49 22.23 -8.40
N GLN A 324 -2.29 22.72 -8.69
CA GLN A 324 -1.03 22.18 -8.19
C GLN A 324 -0.25 23.27 -7.43
N ASP A 325 0.45 22.89 -6.36
CA ASP A 325 1.31 23.78 -5.58
C ASP A 325 2.55 23.03 -5.08
N ARG A 326 3.57 22.92 -5.94
CA ARG A 326 4.82 22.17 -5.69
C ARG A 326 4.62 20.65 -5.55
N PRO A 327 3.99 19.98 -6.54
CA PRO A 327 3.95 18.52 -6.60
C PRO A 327 5.34 17.93 -6.87
N LEU A 328 5.63 16.80 -6.23
CA LEU A 328 6.83 16.02 -6.54
C LEU A 328 6.66 15.14 -7.79
N PRO A 329 7.72 14.94 -8.59
CA PRO A 329 7.68 13.98 -9.67
C PRO A 329 7.47 12.54 -9.13
N PRO A 330 6.61 11.73 -9.76
CA PRO A 330 6.33 10.37 -9.28
C PRO A 330 7.55 9.47 -9.50
N LYS A 331 8.23 9.11 -8.40
CA LYS A 331 9.34 8.15 -8.38
C LYS A 331 9.15 7.07 -7.34
N LYS A 332 9.76 5.91 -7.58
CA LYS A 332 9.75 4.81 -6.61
C LYS A 332 10.66 5.16 -5.43
N THR A 333 10.07 5.48 -4.29
CA THR A 333 10.80 5.75 -3.05
C THR A 333 11.59 4.52 -2.60
N MET A 334 12.82 4.75 -2.16
CA MET A 334 13.65 3.70 -1.55
C MET A 334 13.41 3.68 -0.04
N THR A 335 12.91 2.56 0.47
CA THR A 335 12.68 2.34 1.90
C THR A 335 13.57 1.20 2.41
N ARG A 336 14.10 1.37 3.62
CA ARG A 336 14.91 0.37 4.32
C ARG A 336 14.50 0.33 5.78
N LEU A 337 14.04 -0.82 6.26
CA LEU A 337 13.70 -1.00 7.67
C LEU A 337 14.98 -1.24 8.47
N LEU A 338 15.14 -0.51 9.58
CA LEU A 338 16.25 -0.67 10.52
C LEU A 338 15.93 -1.71 11.62
N GLY A 339 14.73 -2.28 11.56
CA GLY A 339 14.19 -3.21 12.53
C GLY A 339 13.64 -2.52 13.77
N VAL A 340 13.34 -3.35 14.78
CA VAL A 340 12.69 -2.91 16.02
C VAL A 340 13.74 -2.66 17.10
N PHE A 341 13.44 -1.71 17.96
CA PHE A 341 14.18 -1.37 19.16
C PHE A 341 13.30 -1.69 20.37
N ASP A 342 13.88 -2.35 21.38
CA ASP A 342 13.22 -2.58 22.66
C ASP A 342 13.31 -1.31 23.53
N ILE A 343 12.69 -0.24 23.04
CA ILE A 343 12.71 1.09 23.64
C ILE A 343 11.29 1.64 23.55
N ASN A 344 10.78 2.14 24.66
CA ASN A 344 9.47 2.78 24.74
C ASN A 344 9.57 4.27 24.37
N GLU A 345 9.25 4.59 23.13
CA GLU A 345 9.27 5.94 22.56
C GLU A 345 8.21 6.88 23.18
N GLY A 346 7.17 6.36 23.84
CA GLY A 346 6.13 7.15 24.50
C GLY A 346 6.60 8.03 25.67
N SER A 347 7.89 8.03 25.99
CA SER A 347 8.50 8.85 27.03
C SER A 347 9.70 9.65 26.49
N LYS A 348 9.95 10.85 27.04
CA LYS A 348 11.13 11.67 26.70
C LYS A 348 12.46 10.90 26.86
N LYS A 349 12.59 10.11 27.92
CA LYS A 349 13.76 9.24 28.15
C LYS A 349 13.91 8.17 27.08
N GLY A 350 12.79 7.65 26.58
CA GLY A 350 12.74 6.72 25.46
C GLY A 350 13.18 7.35 24.14
N ILE A 351 12.70 8.55 23.83
CA ILE A 351 13.13 9.33 22.66
C ILE A 351 14.65 9.54 22.67
N ILE A 352 15.23 10.01 23.78
CA ILE A 352 16.68 10.22 23.89
C ILE A 352 17.44 8.91 23.63
N LYS A 353 16.96 7.79 24.18
CA LYS A 353 17.54 6.46 23.92
C LYS A 353 17.42 6.04 22.46
N MET A 354 16.28 6.29 21.81
CA MET A 354 16.07 6.00 20.39
C MET A 354 17.04 6.79 19.51
N LEU A 355 17.15 8.09 19.75
CA LEU A 355 18.04 8.99 19.00
C LEU A 355 19.51 8.64 19.17
N ALA A 356 19.91 8.02 20.28
CA ALA A 356 21.25 7.46 20.45
C ALA A 356 21.41 6.04 19.86
N ALA A 357 20.32 5.26 19.74
CA ALA A 357 20.36 3.88 19.26
C ALA A 357 20.39 3.77 17.73
N ILE A 358 19.74 4.71 17.03
CA ILE A 358 19.69 4.75 15.56
C ILE A 358 21.10 4.89 14.95
N PRO A 359 21.89 5.94 15.24
CA PRO A 359 23.25 6.08 14.70
C PRO A 359 24.16 4.90 15.07
N LYS A 360 24.03 4.32 16.27
CA LYS A 360 24.78 3.11 16.65
C LYS A 360 24.47 1.92 15.75
N ARG A 361 23.19 1.69 15.43
CA ARG A 361 22.79 0.58 14.54
C ARG A 361 23.21 0.84 13.09
N LEU A 362 23.24 2.12 12.68
CA LEU A 362 23.75 2.55 11.38
C LEU A 362 25.27 2.63 11.31
N GLN A 363 25.98 2.27 12.38
CA GLN A 363 27.44 2.32 12.48
C GLN A 363 28.02 3.72 12.21
N GLN A 364 27.24 4.77 12.52
CA GLN A 364 27.65 6.16 12.42
C GLN A 364 28.23 6.65 13.74
N THR A 365 29.29 7.45 13.68
CA THR A 365 29.81 8.13 14.88
C THR A 365 28.85 9.25 15.28
N PHE A 366 28.71 9.49 16.58
CA PHE A 366 27.85 10.58 17.06
C PHE A 366 28.28 11.95 16.53
N ALA A 367 29.59 12.19 16.42
CA ALA A 367 30.12 13.45 15.89
C ALA A 367 29.72 13.65 14.42
N ALA A 368 29.86 12.63 13.56
CA ALA A 368 29.45 12.73 12.15
C ALA A 368 27.93 12.87 12.01
N TRP A 369 27.18 12.17 12.87
CA TRP A 369 25.72 12.19 12.87
C TRP A 369 25.16 13.57 13.24
N SER A 370 25.63 14.14 14.36
CA SER A 370 25.15 15.41 14.88
C SER A 370 25.76 16.63 14.19
N ALA A 371 26.72 16.45 13.28
CA ALA A 371 27.27 17.54 12.47
C ALA A 371 26.34 17.97 11.31
N ARG A 372 25.32 17.15 11.01
CA ARG A 372 24.40 17.36 9.89
C ARG A 372 22.96 17.31 10.36
N VAL A 373 22.09 17.99 9.63
CA VAL A 373 20.64 17.90 9.86
C VAL A 373 20.15 16.49 9.55
N GLN A 374 19.37 15.91 10.47
CA GLN A 374 18.73 14.60 10.32
C GLN A 374 17.22 14.79 10.34
N PHE A 375 16.53 14.36 9.29
CA PHE A 375 15.09 14.52 9.20
C PHE A 375 14.38 13.41 9.97
N ILE A 376 13.67 13.78 11.02
CA ILE A 376 13.04 12.85 11.96
C ILE A 376 11.53 12.95 11.82
N LEU A 377 10.89 11.82 11.60
CA LEU A 377 9.50 11.72 11.22
C LEU A 377 8.77 10.84 12.24
N GLY A 378 7.66 11.32 12.79
CA GLY A 378 6.94 10.62 13.85
C GLY A 378 5.49 11.09 13.98
N ASP A 379 4.76 10.55 14.94
CA ASP A 379 3.44 11.10 15.29
C ASP A 379 3.58 12.39 16.13
N TRP A 380 2.48 13.09 16.41
CA TRP A 380 2.53 14.31 17.20
C TRP A 380 3.21 14.12 18.57
N LEU A 381 2.98 12.99 19.25
CA LEU A 381 3.54 12.75 20.57
C LEU A 381 5.04 12.53 20.50
N THR A 382 5.52 11.78 19.50
CA THR A 382 6.94 11.62 19.17
C THR A 382 7.62 12.98 19.05
N ILE A 383 7.08 13.80 18.16
CA ILE A 383 7.67 15.09 17.78
C ILE A 383 7.63 16.07 18.94
N ASN A 384 6.51 16.13 19.66
CA ASN A 384 6.38 16.94 20.87
C ASN A 384 7.40 16.52 21.96
N ASN A 385 7.61 15.21 22.13
CA ASN A 385 8.61 14.72 23.08
C ASN A 385 10.05 15.03 22.65
N ILE A 386 10.35 15.03 21.35
CA ILE A 386 11.65 15.48 20.82
C ILE A 386 11.86 16.96 21.16
N ARG A 387 10.90 17.82 20.82
CA ARG A 387 10.97 19.27 21.10
C ARG A 387 11.15 19.56 22.59
N ALA A 388 10.39 18.86 23.44
CA ALA A 388 10.51 18.97 24.89
C ALA A 388 11.90 18.49 25.38
N ALA A 389 12.42 17.41 24.82
CA ALA A 389 13.76 16.92 25.14
C ALA A 389 14.87 17.90 24.71
N CYS A 390 14.72 18.57 23.55
CA CYS A 390 15.65 19.63 23.13
C CYS A 390 15.60 20.82 24.08
N HIS A 391 14.40 21.24 24.52
CA HIS A 391 14.25 22.38 25.42
C HIS A 391 14.85 22.13 26.81
N GLU A 392 14.70 20.92 27.35
CA GLU A 392 15.26 20.54 28.67
C GLU A 392 16.78 20.30 28.65
N ARG A 393 17.40 20.37 27.48
CA ARG A 393 18.82 20.03 27.26
C ARG A 393 19.53 21.13 26.50
N ASP A 394 18.99 22.36 26.53
CA ASP A 394 19.56 23.49 25.79
C ASP A 394 20.93 23.93 26.36
N ASP A 395 21.17 23.68 27.65
CA ASP A 395 22.41 23.91 28.38
C ASP A 395 23.47 22.80 28.24
N ASN A 396 23.16 21.71 27.52
CA ASN A 396 24.12 20.64 27.27
C ASN A 396 25.29 21.08 26.37
N ILE A 397 26.40 20.34 26.43
CA ILE A 397 27.70 20.79 25.90
C ILE A 397 27.82 20.64 24.37
N ASN A 398 27.11 19.66 23.78
CA ASN A 398 27.30 19.33 22.36
C ASN A 398 25.97 19.11 21.61
N PRO A 399 25.93 19.30 20.28
CA PRO A 399 24.71 19.17 19.47
C PRO A 399 24.05 17.79 19.54
N MET A 400 24.83 16.72 19.74
CA MET A 400 24.28 15.37 19.91
C MET A 400 23.46 15.28 21.19
N GLU A 401 23.95 15.86 22.28
CA GLU A 401 23.27 15.88 23.56
C GLU A 401 22.10 16.86 23.58
N GLN A 402 22.21 18.01 22.92
CA GLN A 402 21.12 18.99 22.80
C GLN A 402 20.02 18.53 21.80
N LEU A 403 20.32 17.53 20.96
CA LEU A 403 19.43 16.97 19.94
C LEU A 403 19.04 17.95 18.80
N GLU A 404 19.78 19.05 18.65
CA GLU A 404 19.44 20.14 17.71
C GLU A 404 19.59 19.76 16.23
N TYR A 405 20.31 18.66 15.96
CA TYR A 405 20.48 18.12 14.61
C TYR A 405 19.16 17.62 14.01
N GLY A 406 18.15 17.29 14.81
CA GLY A 406 16.88 16.75 14.33
C GLY A 406 16.00 17.80 13.67
N GLU A 407 15.69 17.68 12.38
CA GLU A 407 14.60 18.40 11.71
C GLU A 407 13.33 17.54 11.79
N GLU A 408 12.56 17.78 12.84
CA GLU A 408 11.47 16.93 13.27
C GLU A 408 10.13 17.30 12.60
N MET A 409 9.37 16.34 12.10
CA MET A 409 8.10 16.59 11.42
C MET A 409 7.04 15.51 11.67
N SER A 410 5.83 15.96 12.00
CA SER A 410 4.67 15.10 12.26
C SER A 410 4.12 14.48 10.97
N GLN A 411 3.81 13.18 11.02
CA GLN A 411 3.38 12.41 9.86
C GLN A 411 1.92 12.68 9.46
N LEU A 412 1.72 12.94 8.17
CA LEU A 412 0.43 13.30 7.57
C LEU A 412 -0.73 12.32 7.81
N PHE A 413 -0.45 11.02 7.91
CA PHE A 413 -1.48 10.03 8.19
C PHE A 413 -2.28 10.38 9.46
N HIS A 414 -1.60 10.90 10.48
CA HIS A 414 -2.28 11.26 11.72
C HIS A 414 -3.13 12.52 11.58
N PHE A 415 -2.80 13.44 10.69
CA PHE A 415 -3.67 14.58 10.38
C PHE A 415 -4.95 14.10 9.70
N ALA A 416 -4.86 13.19 8.71
CA ALA A 416 -6.04 12.59 8.10
C ALA A 416 -6.89 11.81 9.12
N LEU A 417 -6.25 11.05 10.02
CA LEU A 417 -6.93 10.35 11.11
C LEU A 417 -7.70 11.33 11.99
N ASN A 418 -7.05 12.41 12.44
CA ASN A 418 -7.69 13.43 13.27
C ASN A 418 -8.79 14.19 12.52
N ALA A 419 -8.64 14.45 11.22
CA ALA A 419 -9.68 15.00 10.36
C ALA A 419 -10.93 14.12 10.31
N THR A 420 -10.77 12.78 10.23
CA THR A 420 -11.94 11.89 10.31
C THR A 420 -12.61 11.91 11.70
N HIS A 421 -11.82 12.01 12.77
CA HIS A 421 -12.37 12.17 14.12
C HIS A 421 -13.07 13.53 14.29
N MET A 422 -12.56 14.59 13.64
CA MET A 422 -13.13 15.93 13.66
C MET A 422 -14.49 15.91 12.98
N ILE A 423 -14.56 15.39 11.75
CA ILE A 423 -15.80 15.28 10.99
C ILE A 423 -16.84 14.43 11.73
N MET A 424 -16.41 13.31 12.35
CA MET A 424 -17.31 12.52 13.20
C MET A 424 -17.78 13.30 14.42
N CYS A 425 -16.89 13.98 15.13
CA CYS A 425 -17.26 14.77 16.32
C CYS A 425 -18.27 15.88 15.97
N THR A 426 -18.09 16.54 14.83
CA THR A 426 -18.92 17.67 14.40
C THR A 426 -20.25 17.21 13.78
N HIS A 427 -20.24 16.14 12.97
CA HIS A 427 -21.37 15.76 12.11
C HIS A 427 -22.04 14.42 12.44
N PHE A 428 -21.62 13.73 13.50
CA PHE A 428 -22.27 12.47 13.89
C PHE A 428 -23.74 12.68 14.26
N GLY A 429 -24.01 13.71 15.07
CA GLY A 429 -25.36 14.14 15.42
C GLY A 429 -26.23 13.02 16.01
N ASN A 430 -27.55 13.21 15.95
CA ASN A 430 -28.54 12.23 16.40
C ASN A 430 -29.44 11.84 15.23
N ALA A 431 -29.46 10.55 14.91
CA ALA A 431 -30.16 9.99 13.76
C ALA A 431 -31.68 10.23 13.75
N MET A 432 -32.29 10.44 14.93
CA MET A 432 -33.74 10.65 15.05
C MET A 432 -34.15 12.10 14.82
N THR A 433 -33.32 13.05 15.28
CA THR A 433 -33.62 14.49 15.22
C THR A 433 -33.07 15.13 13.96
N ASP A 434 -32.01 14.56 13.40
CA ASP A 434 -31.32 15.06 12.22
C ASP A 434 -31.10 13.92 11.21
N PRO A 435 -31.93 13.83 10.16
CA PRO A 435 -31.81 12.79 9.14
C PRO A 435 -30.55 12.97 8.28
N THR A 436 -29.91 14.14 8.29
CA THR A 436 -28.67 14.38 7.54
C THR A 436 -27.42 13.98 8.33
N SER A 437 -27.57 13.64 9.61
CA SER A 437 -26.43 13.29 10.45
C SER A 437 -25.70 12.01 9.99
N LEU A 438 -24.40 11.90 10.28
CA LEU A 438 -23.66 10.68 9.97
C LEU A 438 -24.19 9.48 10.76
N ALA A 439 -24.82 9.68 11.93
CA ALA A 439 -25.50 8.62 12.65
C ALA A 439 -26.69 8.04 11.86
N ALA A 440 -27.51 8.89 11.22
CA ALA A 440 -28.60 8.44 10.35
C ALA A 440 -28.05 7.61 9.17
N HIS A 441 -27.04 8.14 8.48
CA HIS A 441 -26.41 7.43 7.36
C HIS A 441 -25.70 6.13 7.78
N LYS A 442 -25.08 6.09 8.96
CA LYS A 442 -24.50 4.86 9.53
C LYS A 442 -25.58 3.79 9.75
N GLY A 443 -26.74 4.20 10.26
CA GLY A 443 -27.91 3.33 10.46
C GLY A 443 -28.45 2.79 9.14
N LEU A 444 -28.67 3.66 8.14
CA LEU A 444 -29.14 3.26 6.81
C LEU A 444 -28.20 2.26 6.13
N LEU A 445 -26.88 2.42 6.31
CA LEU A 445 -25.88 1.51 5.77
C LEU A 445 -25.65 0.25 6.63
N SER A 446 -26.42 0.06 7.71
CA SER A 446 -26.31 -1.08 8.63
C SER A 446 -24.90 -1.33 9.17
N ARG A 447 -24.15 -0.26 9.46
CA ARG A 447 -22.76 -0.33 9.92
C ARG A 447 -22.67 -0.50 11.44
N THR A 448 -21.96 -1.53 11.90
CA THR A 448 -21.95 -1.99 13.30
C THR A 448 -20.73 -1.58 14.13
N TRP A 449 -19.76 -0.86 13.56
CA TRP A 449 -18.55 -0.47 14.31
C TRP A 449 -18.81 0.59 15.40
N ASP A 450 -17.96 0.56 16.43
CA ASP A 450 -17.99 1.44 17.60
C ASP A 450 -17.59 2.87 17.23
N THR A 451 -18.44 3.84 17.56
CA THR A 451 -18.27 5.26 17.27
C THR A 451 -17.29 5.95 18.21
N ALA A 452 -17.05 5.39 19.40
CA ALA A 452 -16.09 5.95 20.36
C ALA A 452 -14.63 5.62 20.00
N LYS A 453 -14.41 4.50 19.31
CA LYS A 453 -13.09 4.07 18.80
C LYS A 453 -13.18 3.67 17.34
N PRO A 454 -13.62 4.58 16.46
CA PRO A 454 -14.02 4.18 15.14
C PRO A 454 -12.79 3.93 14.27
N ASN A 455 -12.79 2.80 13.57
CA ASN A 455 -11.70 2.47 12.67
C ASN A 455 -11.64 3.50 11.52
N TYR A 456 -10.46 4.08 11.29
CA TYR A 456 -10.22 5.09 10.26
C TYR A 456 -10.82 4.74 8.90
N ALA A 457 -10.59 3.53 8.39
CA ALA A 457 -11.10 3.11 7.09
C ALA A 457 -12.64 3.06 7.06
N ALA A 458 -13.25 2.63 8.17
CA ALA A 458 -14.70 2.54 8.30
C ALA A 458 -15.36 3.91 8.36
N VAL A 459 -14.77 4.85 9.11
CA VAL A 459 -15.22 6.25 9.21
C VAL A 459 -15.08 6.96 7.87
N LYS A 460 -13.90 6.88 7.28
CA LYS A 460 -13.59 7.47 5.99
C LYS A 460 -14.54 7.01 4.90
N SER A 461 -14.87 5.72 4.87
CA SER A 461 -15.88 5.20 3.95
C SER A 461 -17.28 5.78 4.23
N LEU A 462 -17.65 6.00 5.49
CA LEU A 462 -18.96 6.56 5.85
C LEU A 462 -19.05 8.01 5.36
N ILE A 463 -18.04 8.81 5.69
CA ILE A 463 -17.91 10.21 5.26
C ILE A 463 -18.03 10.32 3.74
N ARG A 464 -17.27 9.50 3.00
CA ARG A 464 -17.32 9.49 1.52
C ARG A 464 -18.68 9.08 0.97
N HIS A 465 -19.29 8.01 1.50
CA HIS A 465 -20.62 7.59 1.04
C HIS A 465 -21.66 8.68 1.29
N SER A 466 -21.59 9.32 2.46
CA SER A 466 -22.44 10.43 2.85
C SER A 466 -22.31 11.62 1.90
N LEU A 467 -21.08 12.02 1.55
CA LEU A 467 -20.84 13.10 0.59
C LEU A 467 -21.36 12.74 -0.81
N ILE A 468 -21.02 11.55 -1.32
CA ILE A 468 -21.48 11.11 -2.65
C ILE A 468 -23.00 11.11 -2.74
N ALA A 469 -23.69 10.57 -1.73
CA ALA A 469 -25.16 10.56 -1.68
C ALA A 469 -25.75 11.97 -1.71
N ARG A 470 -25.18 12.92 -0.94
CA ARG A 470 -25.59 14.32 -0.96
C ARG A 470 -25.39 14.97 -2.32
N LEU A 471 -24.22 14.77 -2.95
CA LEU A 471 -23.93 15.34 -4.27
C LEU A 471 -24.91 14.83 -5.34
N LEU A 472 -25.20 13.52 -5.35
CA LEU A 472 -26.17 12.95 -6.29
C LEU A 472 -27.59 13.48 -6.03
N HIS A 473 -27.97 13.63 -4.76
CA HIS A 473 -29.26 14.23 -4.40
C HIS A 473 -29.35 15.70 -4.83
N ILE A 474 -28.28 16.48 -4.67
CA ILE A 474 -28.22 17.87 -5.14
C ILE A 474 -28.42 17.95 -6.65
N VAL A 475 -27.78 17.05 -7.43
CA VAL A 475 -28.01 16.97 -8.88
C VAL A 475 -29.48 16.71 -9.19
N MET A 476 -30.12 15.75 -8.51
CA MET A 476 -31.54 15.48 -8.69
C MET A 476 -32.40 16.71 -8.39
N VAL A 477 -32.13 17.41 -7.28
CA VAL A 477 -32.85 18.62 -6.90
C VAL A 477 -32.68 19.73 -7.93
N LYS A 478 -31.45 20.00 -8.38
CA LYS A 478 -31.16 21.06 -9.37
C LYS A 478 -31.74 20.74 -10.76
N LYS A 479 -31.89 19.47 -11.09
CA LYS A 479 -32.52 19.00 -12.33
C LYS A 479 -34.04 18.80 -12.21
N GLY A 480 -34.61 18.97 -11.03
CA GLY A 480 -36.03 18.75 -10.76
C GLY A 480 -36.47 17.28 -10.85
N TRP A 481 -35.53 16.35 -10.70
CA TRP A 481 -35.79 14.91 -10.77
C TRP A 481 -36.35 14.37 -9.45
N LYS A 482 -37.34 13.49 -9.57
CA LYS A 482 -38.03 12.88 -8.41
C LYS A 482 -37.77 11.38 -8.31
N LYS A 483 -37.25 10.74 -9.35
CA LYS A 483 -37.02 9.29 -9.41
C LYS A 483 -35.55 8.98 -9.62
N TRP A 484 -35.08 7.93 -8.95
CA TRP A 484 -33.72 7.41 -9.08
C TRP A 484 -33.39 6.93 -10.51
N SER A 485 -34.38 6.43 -11.26
CA SER A 485 -34.21 6.00 -12.65
C SER A 485 -33.69 7.12 -13.57
N GLN A 486 -34.07 8.37 -13.30
CA GLN A 486 -33.63 9.53 -14.08
C GLN A 486 -32.11 9.74 -13.96
N LEU A 487 -31.55 9.43 -12.78
CA LEU A 487 -30.11 9.51 -12.55
C LEU A 487 -29.34 8.39 -13.27
N LEU A 488 -29.95 7.21 -13.44
CA LEU A 488 -29.38 6.08 -14.20
C LEU A 488 -29.35 6.33 -15.71
N GLU A 489 -30.33 7.07 -16.22
CA GLU A 489 -30.45 7.44 -17.64
C GLU A 489 -29.62 8.69 -17.98
N TRP A 490 -29.14 9.41 -16.97
CA TRP A 490 -28.38 10.64 -17.15
C TRP A 490 -27.03 10.36 -17.84
N GLN A 491 -26.79 11.07 -18.94
CA GLN A 491 -25.52 11.07 -19.68
C GLN A 491 -25.13 12.52 -19.99
N PRO A 492 -24.50 13.22 -19.03
CA PRO A 492 -24.16 14.63 -19.20
C PRO A 492 -23.01 14.84 -20.17
N MET A 493 -22.99 16.03 -20.78
CA MET A 493 -21.77 16.57 -21.39
C MET A 493 -20.83 17.13 -20.32
N LEU A 494 -19.55 17.32 -20.65
CA LEU A 494 -18.55 17.82 -19.71
C LEU A 494 -18.97 19.17 -19.11
N GLU A 495 -19.46 20.08 -19.95
CA GLU A 495 -19.89 21.43 -19.59
C GLU A 495 -21.04 21.40 -18.58
N GLU A 496 -21.96 20.44 -18.72
CA GLU A 496 -23.08 20.26 -17.79
C GLU A 496 -22.57 19.83 -16.40
N VAL A 497 -21.60 18.92 -16.34
CA VAL A 497 -21.00 18.49 -15.07
C VAL A 497 -20.24 19.64 -14.42
N MET A 498 -19.48 20.40 -15.19
CA MET A 498 -18.73 21.56 -14.67
C MET A 498 -19.66 22.65 -14.14
N GLN A 499 -20.77 22.94 -14.85
CA GLN A 499 -21.78 23.90 -14.39
C GLN A 499 -22.43 23.44 -13.08
N LEU A 500 -22.78 22.16 -12.97
CA LEU A 500 -23.32 21.62 -11.72
C LEU A 500 -22.30 21.72 -10.58
N ALA A 501 -21.04 21.38 -10.83
CA ALA A 501 -19.98 21.50 -9.82
C ALA A 501 -19.76 22.95 -9.36
N GLU A 502 -19.82 23.93 -10.27
CA GLU A 502 -19.75 25.36 -9.95
C GLU A 502 -20.92 25.79 -9.05
N ILE A 503 -22.14 25.36 -9.37
CA ILE A 503 -23.33 25.66 -8.56
C ILE A 503 -23.19 25.06 -7.17
N VAL A 504 -22.77 23.79 -7.06
CA VAL A 504 -22.56 23.16 -5.75
C VAL A 504 -21.49 23.89 -4.96
N GLN A 505 -20.36 24.22 -5.56
CA GLN A 505 -19.26 24.90 -4.88
C GLN A 505 -19.67 26.31 -4.41
N SER A 506 -20.29 27.11 -5.27
CA SER A 506 -20.65 28.49 -4.93
C SER A 506 -21.80 28.58 -3.91
N GLU A 507 -22.80 27.71 -4.01
CA GLU A 507 -24.00 27.78 -3.17
C GLU A 507 -23.96 26.88 -1.93
N LEU A 508 -23.17 25.79 -1.93
CA LEU A 508 -23.29 24.72 -0.93
C LEU A 508 -21.97 24.34 -0.24
N THR A 509 -20.90 25.12 -0.39
CA THR A 509 -19.61 24.86 0.29
C THR A 509 -19.06 26.08 1.03
N THR A 510 -19.90 27.07 1.34
CA THR A 510 -19.47 28.34 1.96
C THR A 510 -20.13 28.55 3.32
N ALA A 511 -19.37 29.13 4.26
CA ALA A 511 -19.88 29.47 5.58
C ALA A 511 -21.05 30.46 5.52
N THR A 512 -20.99 31.42 4.58
CA THR A 512 -22.07 32.39 4.35
C THR A 512 -23.36 31.73 3.90
N ALA A 513 -23.30 30.68 3.07
CA ALA A 513 -24.49 29.91 2.68
C ALA A 513 -25.07 29.13 3.87
N ALA A 514 -24.23 28.53 4.71
CA ALA A 514 -24.67 27.85 5.93
C ALA A 514 -25.33 28.82 6.93
N GLU A 515 -24.74 29.99 7.15
CA GLU A 515 -25.29 31.06 7.98
C GLU A 515 -26.63 31.57 7.43
N SER A 516 -26.75 31.72 6.11
CA SER A 516 -28.00 32.10 5.44
C SER A 516 -29.08 31.04 5.64
N ALA A 517 -28.77 29.76 5.48
CA ALA A 517 -29.70 28.66 5.74
C ALA A 517 -30.16 28.64 7.21
N LYS A 518 -29.22 28.81 8.14
CA LYS A 518 -29.52 28.90 9.57
C LYS A 518 -30.39 30.11 9.91
N SER A 519 -30.15 31.26 9.27
CA SER A 519 -30.98 32.46 9.45
C SER A 519 -32.44 32.24 9.02
N LYS A 520 -32.65 31.36 8.04
CA LYS A 520 -33.96 30.90 7.57
C LYS A 520 -34.55 29.76 8.40
N LYS A 521 -33.89 29.36 9.50
CA LYS A 521 -34.25 28.24 10.37
C LYS A 521 -34.24 26.88 9.66
N ASP A 522 -33.44 26.75 8.61
CA ASP A 522 -33.17 25.47 7.95
C ASP A 522 -31.86 24.88 8.49
N ASP A 523 -31.95 24.32 9.70
CA ASP A 523 -30.80 23.74 10.39
C ASP A 523 -30.21 22.52 9.65
N TYR A 524 -31.04 21.78 8.91
CA TYR A 524 -30.61 20.62 8.12
C TYR A 524 -29.77 21.04 6.92
N MET A 525 -30.23 22.06 6.18
CA MET A 525 -29.48 22.62 5.07
C MET A 525 -28.17 23.27 5.55
N ALA A 526 -28.22 24.01 6.66
CA ALA A 526 -27.01 24.58 7.26
C ALA A 526 -26.00 23.48 7.64
N HIS A 527 -26.46 22.38 8.24
CA HIS A 527 -25.62 21.24 8.58
C HIS A 527 -25.03 20.56 7.34
N ASP A 528 -25.82 20.36 6.29
CA ASP A 528 -25.38 19.75 5.03
C ASP A 528 -24.28 20.58 4.35
N ILE A 529 -24.44 21.90 4.28
CA ILE A 529 -23.43 22.80 3.69
C ILE A 529 -22.10 22.69 4.44
N LEU A 530 -22.14 22.74 5.77
CA LEU A 530 -20.94 22.61 6.61
C LEU A 530 -20.29 21.22 6.45
N PHE A 531 -21.10 20.16 6.40
CA PHE A 531 -20.57 18.81 6.18
C PHE A 531 -19.88 18.69 4.82
N ILE A 532 -20.49 19.21 3.76
CA ILE A 532 -19.93 19.15 2.41
C ILE A 532 -18.61 19.91 2.39
N GLN A 533 -18.57 21.12 2.96
CA GLN A 533 -17.35 21.92 3.08
C GLN A 533 -16.23 21.15 3.80
N ASP A 534 -16.48 20.68 5.02
CA ASP A 534 -15.47 19.97 5.83
C ASP A 534 -14.98 18.68 5.17
N THR A 535 -15.90 17.97 4.50
CA THR A 535 -15.54 16.73 3.78
C THR A 535 -14.73 17.02 2.52
N LEU A 536 -15.02 18.11 1.80
CA LEU A 536 -14.23 18.51 0.64
C LEU A 536 -12.81 18.93 1.04
N ILE A 537 -12.63 19.63 2.17
CA ILE A 537 -11.28 19.90 2.73
C ILE A 537 -10.56 18.58 3.06
N PHE A 538 -11.26 17.58 3.58
CA PHE A 538 -10.67 16.27 3.83
C PHE A 538 -10.27 15.54 2.54
N LEU A 539 -11.10 15.57 1.50
CA LEU A 539 -10.76 14.99 0.20
C LEU A 539 -9.62 15.74 -0.48
N GLU A 540 -9.55 17.05 -0.30
CA GLU A 540 -8.45 17.88 -0.76
C GLU A 540 -7.12 17.42 -0.18
N PHE A 541 -7.08 17.23 1.15
CA PHE A 541 -5.89 16.70 1.79
C PHE A 541 -5.49 15.36 1.18
N GLU A 542 -6.44 14.42 1.05
CA GLU A 542 -6.15 13.11 0.47
C GLU A 542 -5.63 13.18 -0.97
N GLN A 543 -6.17 14.10 -1.75
CA GLN A 543 -5.74 14.36 -3.12
C GLN A 543 -4.30 14.89 -3.13
N ALA A 544 -4.00 15.88 -2.28
CA ALA A 544 -2.68 16.46 -2.13
C ALA A 544 -1.64 15.41 -1.71
N VAL A 545 -1.96 14.57 -0.71
CA VAL A 545 -1.04 13.49 -0.30
C VAL A 545 -0.86 12.44 -1.42
N SER A 546 -1.92 12.09 -2.14
CA SER A 546 -1.86 11.09 -3.22
C SER A 546 -1.01 11.53 -4.41
N HIS A 547 -0.88 12.85 -4.62
CA HIS A 547 -0.07 13.44 -5.69
C HIS A 547 1.25 14.03 -5.18
N ALA A 548 1.60 13.81 -3.91
CA ALA A 548 2.79 14.36 -3.27
C ALA A 548 2.92 15.89 -3.47
N ASP A 549 1.79 16.59 -3.32
CA ASP A 549 1.68 18.04 -3.47
C ASP A 549 1.72 18.71 -2.09
N ALA A 550 2.92 19.09 -1.66
CA ALA A 550 3.13 19.59 -0.31
C ALA A 550 2.61 21.01 -0.10
N GLY A 551 2.66 21.87 -1.13
CA GLY A 551 2.10 23.21 -1.01
C GLY A 551 0.60 23.16 -0.83
N HIS A 552 -0.07 22.23 -1.53
CA HIS A 552 -1.49 22.00 -1.36
C HIS A 552 -1.83 21.50 0.06
N VAL A 553 -1.04 20.59 0.62
CA VAL A 553 -1.20 20.20 2.02
C VAL A 553 -1.04 21.38 2.97
N LEU A 554 -0.02 22.24 2.77
CA LEU A 554 0.19 23.42 3.63
C LEU A 554 -1.03 24.36 3.60
N ARG A 555 -1.71 24.51 2.45
CA ARG A 555 -2.97 25.27 2.37
C ARG A 555 -4.04 24.63 3.23
N VAL A 556 -4.25 23.32 3.14
CA VAL A 556 -5.22 22.59 3.98
C VAL A 556 -4.91 22.74 5.47
N LEU A 557 -3.63 22.69 5.88
CA LEU A 557 -3.24 22.85 7.28
C LEU A 557 -3.63 24.22 7.86
N LYS A 558 -3.70 25.29 7.05
CA LYS A 558 -4.20 26.60 7.49
C LYS A 558 -5.66 26.51 7.92
N TYR A 559 -6.51 25.82 7.17
CA TYR A 559 -7.92 25.61 7.54
C TYR A 559 -8.05 24.66 8.73
N TRP A 560 -7.31 23.55 8.72
CA TRP A 560 -7.36 22.55 9.79
C TRP A 560 -6.83 23.05 11.13
N CYS A 561 -5.90 24.01 11.14
CA CYS A 561 -5.47 24.68 12.38
C CYS A 561 -6.68 25.19 13.18
N PHE A 562 -7.64 25.83 12.51
CA PHE A 562 -8.85 26.36 13.14
C PHE A 562 -9.93 25.30 13.33
N ALA A 563 -10.14 24.44 12.33
CA ALA A 563 -11.15 23.39 12.40
C ALA A 563 -10.87 22.39 13.53
N PHE A 564 -9.61 21.94 13.69
CA PHE A 564 -9.20 21.10 14.81
C PHE A 564 -9.37 21.80 16.15
N ARG A 565 -9.08 23.11 16.23
CA ARG A 565 -9.28 23.89 17.45
C ARG A 565 -10.76 23.90 17.85
N GLY A 566 -11.65 24.14 16.87
CA GLY A 566 -13.11 24.12 17.06
C GLY A 566 -13.64 22.76 17.51
N ALA A 567 -13.09 21.67 16.95
CA ALA A 567 -13.46 20.30 17.29
C ALA A 567 -12.74 19.74 18.53
N ARG A 568 -12.11 20.59 19.35
CA ARG A 568 -11.41 20.22 20.60
C ARG A 568 -10.19 19.29 20.39
N GLN A 569 -9.65 19.25 19.18
CA GLN A 569 -8.42 18.52 18.86
C GLN A 569 -7.20 19.44 18.98
N HIS A 570 -6.97 19.94 20.20
CA HIS A 570 -5.98 21.00 20.45
C HIS A 570 -4.56 20.62 20.06
N ASN A 571 -4.17 19.35 20.24
CA ASN A 571 -2.83 18.88 19.91
C ASN A 571 -2.51 19.04 18.41
N TYR A 572 -3.40 18.56 17.54
CA TYR A 572 -3.21 18.68 16.09
C TYR A 572 -3.49 20.09 15.57
N ALA A 573 -4.34 20.87 16.24
CA ALA A 573 -4.48 22.30 15.95
C ALA A 573 -3.16 23.05 16.17
N CYS A 574 -2.51 22.82 17.32
CA CYS A 574 -1.20 23.38 17.63
C CYS A 574 -0.13 22.88 16.65
N GLU A 575 -0.14 21.58 16.29
CA GLU A 575 0.82 21.04 15.34
C GLU A 575 0.65 21.62 13.92
N CYS A 576 -0.57 21.90 13.45
CA CYS A 576 -0.78 22.63 12.19
C CYS A 576 -0.09 24.00 12.24
N ALA A 577 -0.31 24.76 13.31
CA ALA A 577 0.32 26.07 13.49
C ALA A 577 1.85 25.97 13.54
N GLU A 578 2.36 24.98 14.26
CA GLU A 578 3.77 24.69 14.40
C GLU A 578 4.43 24.43 13.04
N ILE A 579 3.84 23.55 12.22
CA ILE A 579 4.34 23.27 10.86
C ILE A 579 4.34 24.54 10.01
N LEU A 580 3.25 25.32 10.04
CA LEU A 580 3.13 26.54 9.24
C LEU A 580 4.16 27.61 9.64
N PHE A 581 4.39 27.81 10.95
CA PHE A 581 5.38 28.77 11.43
C PHE A 581 6.81 28.30 11.15
N ARG A 582 7.12 27.02 11.37
CA ARG A 582 8.43 26.45 11.03
C ARG A 582 8.74 26.58 9.56
N TRP A 583 7.77 26.25 8.71
CA TRP A 583 7.88 26.39 7.26
C TRP A 583 8.24 27.82 6.86
N LYS A 584 7.63 28.81 7.52
CA LYS A 584 7.81 30.22 7.17
C LYS A 584 9.08 30.86 7.73
N TYR A 585 9.49 30.49 8.95
CA TYR A 585 10.51 31.25 9.69
C TYR A 585 11.77 30.46 10.04
N GLU A 586 11.71 29.13 10.13
CA GLU A 586 12.76 28.33 10.77
C GLU A 586 13.33 27.23 9.87
N THR A 587 12.87 27.16 8.62
CA THR A 587 13.33 26.18 7.63
C THR A 587 13.97 26.90 6.44
N THR A 588 15.08 26.34 5.95
CA THR A 588 15.77 26.88 4.77
C THR A 588 15.02 26.50 3.49
N PRO A 589 15.18 27.24 2.38
CA PRO A 589 14.61 26.86 1.09
C PRO A 589 15.05 25.47 0.60
N ALA A 590 16.27 25.04 0.95
CA ALA A 590 16.76 23.69 0.64
C ALA A 590 16.00 22.61 1.42
N VAL A 591 15.62 22.89 2.67
CA VAL A 591 14.77 22.03 3.50
C VAL A 591 13.33 21.99 2.97
N HIS A 592 12.80 23.09 2.41
CA HIS A 592 11.46 23.11 1.81
C HIS A 592 11.28 22.07 0.70
N ALA A 593 12.30 21.87 -0.14
CA ALA A 593 12.25 20.86 -1.20
C ALA A 593 12.28 19.42 -0.64
N HIS A 594 12.81 19.23 0.57
CA HIS A 594 12.93 17.93 1.23
C HIS A 594 11.69 17.53 2.04
N LEU A 595 10.96 18.49 2.60
CA LEU A 595 9.81 18.20 3.46
C LEU A 595 8.58 17.66 2.70
N ASN A 596 8.71 17.29 1.43
CA ASN A 596 7.62 16.75 0.60
C ASN A 596 7.45 15.21 0.71
N TYR A 597 8.37 14.50 1.38
CA TYR A 597 8.39 13.03 1.42
C TYR A 597 7.65 12.47 2.65
N TRP A 598 6.32 12.52 2.58
CA TRP A 598 5.43 12.15 3.69
C TRP A 598 4.71 10.83 3.45
N VAL A 599 5.33 9.70 3.80
CA VAL A 599 4.59 8.43 3.73
C VAL A 599 4.94 7.50 4.88
N LYS A 600 3.95 7.27 5.74
CA LYS A 600 3.93 6.20 6.75
C LYS A 600 3.31 4.94 6.14
N ARG A 601 3.91 3.76 6.37
CA ARG A 601 3.28 2.45 6.16
C ARG A 601 3.27 1.67 7.48
N VAL A 602 2.08 1.30 7.95
CA VAL A 602 1.91 0.48 9.17
C VAL A 602 1.67 -0.97 8.75
N TYR A 603 2.44 -1.90 9.32
CA TYR A 603 2.19 -3.33 9.18
C TYR A 603 1.87 -3.94 10.54
N VAL A 604 0.74 -4.64 10.61
CA VAL A 604 0.35 -5.44 11.77
C VAL A 604 0.89 -6.86 11.56
N ALA A 605 1.87 -7.27 12.35
CA ALA A 605 2.32 -8.66 12.35
C ALA A 605 1.23 -9.55 12.92
N LYS A 606 0.77 -10.55 12.15
CA LYS A 606 -0.03 -11.68 12.65
C LYS A 606 0.87 -12.91 12.70
N GLY A 607 1.15 -13.42 13.90
CA GLY A 607 1.95 -14.63 14.10
C GLY A 607 1.97 -15.08 15.55
N ASN A 608 2.18 -16.36 15.79
CA ASN A 608 2.16 -16.98 17.12
C ASN A 608 3.50 -16.88 17.89
N ALA A 609 4.50 -16.17 17.35
CA ALA A 609 5.81 -15.96 17.98
C ALA A 609 5.92 -14.49 18.45
N VAL A 610 5.58 -14.24 19.72
CA VAL A 610 5.30 -12.90 20.28
C VAL A 610 6.42 -12.41 21.22
N THR A 611 7.68 -12.72 20.95
CA THR A 611 8.80 -12.15 21.72
C THR A 611 9.40 -10.95 20.98
N VAL A 612 9.78 -9.92 21.74
CA VAL A 612 10.50 -8.75 21.20
C VAL A 612 11.74 -9.20 20.45
N GLU A 613 12.49 -10.12 21.03
CA GLU A 613 13.71 -10.67 20.44
C GLU A 613 13.45 -11.30 19.06
N TYR A 614 12.36 -12.03 18.89
CA TYR A 614 11.99 -12.61 17.60
C TYR A 614 11.70 -11.52 16.57
N ILE A 615 10.93 -10.49 16.94
CA ILE A 615 10.57 -9.40 16.04
C ILE A 615 11.82 -8.63 15.61
N ILE A 616 12.71 -8.32 16.56
CA ILE A 616 13.96 -7.61 16.33
C ILE A 616 14.89 -8.42 15.42
N LYS A 617 15.07 -9.72 15.68
CA LYS A 617 16.06 -10.53 14.96
C LYS A 617 15.57 -11.07 13.62
N LYS A 618 14.27 -11.30 13.45
CA LYS A 618 13.74 -12.15 12.35
C LYS A 618 12.65 -11.54 11.51
N GLY A 619 12.02 -10.46 11.97
CA GLY A 619 10.75 -10.01 11.39
C GLY A 619 10.81 -8.62 10.79
N SER A 620 11.17 -7.63 11.60
CA SER A 620 10.83 -6.24 11.27
C SER A 620 11.72 -5.62 10.19
N ALA A 621 13.02 -5.94 10.13
CA ALA A 621 13.91 -5.38 9.12
C ALA A 621 13.64 -5.93 7.70
N SER A 622 13.09 -7.14 7.61
CA SER A 622 12.97 -7.91 6.37
C SER A 622 11.55 -7.94 5.79
N VAL A 623 10.57 -7.26 6.41
CA VAL A 623 9.15 -7.27 5.98
C VAL A 623 8.98 -6.92 4.50
N GLU A 624 9.70 -5.90 4.01
CA GLU A 624 9.60 -5.50 2.60
C GLU A 624 10.19 -6.55 1.66
N ALA A 625 11.32 -7.15 2.03
CA ALA A 625 11.91 -8.26 1.29
C ALA A 625 10.98 -9.47 1.26
N PHE A 626 10.37 -9.83 2.40
CA PHE A 626 9.39 -10.92 2.49
C PHE A 626 8.17 -10.69 1.62
N ARG A 627 7.63 -9.46 1.62
CA ARG A 627 6.51 -9.09 0.74
C ARG A 627 6.91 -9.20 -0.73
N GLU A 628 8.06 -8.65 -1.10
CA GLU A 628 8.58 -8.72 -2.46
C GLU A 628 8.76 -10.17 -2.92
N ILE A 629 9.41 -11.01 -2.11
CA ILE A 629 9.59 -12.45 -2.37
C ILE A 629 8.21 -13.12 -2.54
N SER A 630 7.25 -12.82 -1.66
CA SER A 630 5.90 -13.38 -1.78
C SER A 630 5.22 -12.99 -3.09
N HIS A 631 5.39 -11.73 -3.56
CA HIS A 631 4.88 -11.29 -4.86
C HIS A 631 5.63 -11.93 -6.02
N LEU A 632 6.96 -12.04 -5.94
CA LEU A 632 7.78 -12.65 -6.97
C LEU A 632 7.45 -14.13 -7.14
N VAL A 633 7.27 -14.88 -6.05
CA VAL A 633 6.88 -16.30 -6.08
C VAL A 633 5.46 -16.47 -6.61
N ALA A 634 4.50 -15.65 -6.16
CA ALA A 634 3.14 -15.70 -6.67
C ALA A 634 3.09 -15.41 -8.18
N ASN A 635 3.87 -14.41 -8.64
CA ASN A 635 3.99 -14.10 -10.06
C ASN A 635 4.76 -15.21 -10.81
N PHE A 636 5.82 -15.78 -10.26
CA PHE A 636 6.54 -16.91 -10.87
C PHE A 636 5.57 -18.06 -11.19
N LEU A 637 4.66 -18.38 -10.25
CA LEU A 637 3.64 -19.40 -10.45
C LEU A 637 2.54 -18.99 -11.44
N VAL A 638 2.18 -17.69 -11.54
CA VAL A 638 1.10 -17.20 -12.42
C VAL A 638 1.55 -16.86 -13.84
N THR A 639 2.74 -16.28 -14.02
CA THR A 639 3.25 -15.77 -15.32
C THR A 639 3.56 -16.91 -16.29
N LEU A 640 3.88 -18.10 -15.78
CA LEU A 640 4.11 -19.30 -16.57
C LEU A 640 2.80 -20.01 -16.99
N ILE A 641 1.65 -19.62 -16.44
CA ILE A 641 0.29 -20.16 -16.72
C ILE A 641 -0.41 -19.31 -17.81
N HIS A 642 -0.15 -18.00 -17.87
CA HIS A 642 -0.79 -17.08 -18.83
C HIS A 642 0.16 -15.98 -19.34
N PRO A 643 0.78 -16.13 -20.53
CA PRO A 643 1.63 -15.09 -21.12
C PRO A 643 0.85 -13.84 -21.61
N ASP A 644 -0.42 -13.99 -21.98
CA ASP A 644 -1.24 -12.93 -22.61
C ASP A 644 -2.28 -12.28 -21.69
N VAL A 645 -2.33 -12.65 -20.40
CA VAL A 645 -3.15 -11.88 -19.45
C VAL A 645 -2.40 -10.56 -19.23
N PRO A 646 -2.97 -9.39 -19.63
CA PRO A 646 -2.30 -8.13 -19.43
C PRO A 646 -1.90 -8.05 -17.97
N ARG A 647 -0.62 -7.73 -17.73
CA ARG A 647 -0.11 -7.46 -16.38
C ARG A 647 -1.17 -6.62 -15.71
N ARG A 648 -1.98 -7.22 -14.82
CA ARG A 648 -2.72 -6.43 -13.86
C ARG A 648 -1.60 -5.87 -13.03
N SER A 649 -1.17 -4.67 -13.41
CA SER A 649 -0.29 -3.87 -12.63
C SER A 649 -1.03 -3.78 -11.31
N SER A 650 -0.61 -4.59 -10.35
CA SER A 650 -1.05 -4.44 -8.97
C SER A 650 -0.47 -3.15 -8.40
N SER A 651 0.32 -2.39 -9.17
CA SER A 651 0.49 -0.94 -9.02
C SER A 651 -0.79 -0.12 -9.29
N ARG A 652 -1.84 -0.67 -9.91
CA ARG A 652 -3.20 -0.08 -9.93
C ARG A 652 -4.17 -0.68 -8.91
N ARG A 653 -3.82 -1.82 -8.29
CA ARG A 653 -4.32 -2.16 -6.94
C ARG A 653 -3.29 -1.70 -5.90
N ILE A 654 -2.97 -0.41 -5.97
CA ILE A 654 -2.86 0.37 -4.74
C ILE A 654 -4.17 0.04 -4.01
N TYR A 655 -4.11 -0.85 -3.03
CA TYR A 655 -5.10 -0.80 -1.97
C TYR A 655 -4.99 0.64 -1.47
N LYS A 656 -5.90 1.50 -1.96
CA LYS A 656 -6.17 2.84 -1.45
C LYS A 656 -6.75 2.64 -0.03
N CYS A 657 -5.90 2.15 0.84
CA CYS A 657 -5.98 2.27 2.29
C CYS A 657 -4.74 3.06 2.65
N TRP A 658 -4.78 4.34 2.25
CA TRP A 658 -4.36 5.40 3.14
C TRP A 658 -5.03 5.19 4.48
#